data_AF-A0A662UMM7-F1
#
_entry.id   AF-A0A662UMM7-F1
#
_cell.length_a   1.000
_cell.length_b   1.000
_cell.length_c   1.000
_cell.angle_alpha   90.00
_cell.angle_beta   90.00
_cell.angle_gamma   90.00
#
_symmetry.space_group_name_H-M   'P 1'
#
loop_
_entity.id
_entity.type
_entity.pdbx_description
1 polymer ?
#
loop_
_entity_poly.entity_id
_entity_poly.type
_entity_poly.pdbx_seq_one_letter_code
_entity_poly.pdbx_strand_id
1 'polypeptide(L)'
;VSVVPVMPELHTLRQADGTEFKARLWGDEWNNGFETLDGYTIIFNESSGNWEYAILGRDGELRCSGKVVTKDLPDGIPKKIRPKVNRPKALLALSTQQKFTPSTGNVSIPVILIHFPDQVNTYTVEDFENLLFNDSKGVRAYYKEVSYGKLLLSGNVSGWYVADNVHDYYGEKQGIEKAAELVREAVQKADAAIDFSKYDNDEDGYVDVVVVVHSGTGTEDSGNLNDIWSHQGYLSFAGVGTYLTDDGVIVDRYTIQPEILSDGELVTIGIFCHEFGHALGLPDLYDKDYSSNGVGDWDIMASGCWLGKQGDTPSHFSAWCKWYLGWITPIQVVGALINRTIKCVEESGEVYQLLPNPNGPTDWVMGEHTGVGEYFLVENRYKIGFDAALPGEGLLIWHIDESMPDNDNEDHKLVDLEEADGLNDLDNCVNYGDATDPWYNSSGFTEISNPNSNLYNGTPSGVKVVNISFPGKVMTADLIVEFTTIISVDSPEEVAVDEEFQVTISVEDVQGLTAFTFKLAFDEDLVEYQGYELTDVIADWTVQEATGAGYVSLVVYTGGEGIDATQKTDVVTLTFKALAEGTNTFDLQDSDNTGYTANGQTSVFDELVDDTTNITESIMGIYDKNDDGEISGLELLTAIDDWREGELTGLQLLELINVWRESLTMGVVAVP
;
A
#
# COMPACT_ATOMS: atom_id res chain seq x y z
N VAL A 1 8.21 14.18 11.30
CA VAL A 1 7.59 14.20 12.65
C VAL A 1 6.32 13.42 12.51
N SER A 2 6.18 12.41 13.35
CA SER A 2 5.01 11.53 13.47
C SER A 2 4.60 11.49 14.93
N VAL A 3 3.34 11.21 15.22
CA VAL A 3 2.70 11.68 16.45
C VAL A 3 1.62 10.70 16.90
N VAL A 4 1.60 10.36 18.19
CA VAL A 4 0.53 9.52 18.72
C VAL A 4 -0.84 10.21 18.58
N PRO A 5 -1.89 9.48 18.16
CA PRO A 5 -3.25 10.01 18.15
C PRO A 5 -3.75 10.22 19.59
N VAL A 6 -4.74 11.08 19.76
CA VAL A 6 -5.39 11.31 21.05
C VAL A 6 -5.88 10.02 21.70
N MET A 7 -5.83 9.99 23.03
CA MET A 7 -6.48 8.95 23.80
C MET A 7 -8.01 9.04 23.61
N PRO A 8 -8.70 7.92 23.29
CA PRO A 8 -10.13 7.93 23.00
C PRO A 8 -11.01 7.99 24.28
N GLU A 9 -10.65 8.84 25.25
CA GLU A 9 -11.39 9.05 26.50
C GLU A 9 -12.28 10.29 26.50
N LEU A 10 -13.26 10.29 27.42
CA LEU A 10 -14.23 11.38 27.56
C LEU A 10 -13.81 12.39 28.62
N HIS A 11 -13.47 13.59 28.18
CA HIS A 11 -13.09 14.70 29.05
C HIS A 11 -14.33 15.37 29.67
N THR A 12 -14.23 15.71 30.95
CA THR A 12 -15.22 16.58 31.61
C THR A 12 -14.81 18.03 31.42
N LEU A 13 -15.55 18.75 30.58
CA LEU A 13 -15.36 20.18 30.35
C LEU A 13 -16.36 20.99 31.20
N ARG A 14 -15.97 22.21 31.56
CA ARG A 14 -16.76 23.09 32.45
C ARG A 14 -17.04 24.44 31.80
N GLN A 15 -18.30 24.88 31.90
CA GLN A 15 -18.77 26.21 31.49
C GLN A 15 -18.50 27.26 32.59
N ALA A 16 -18.58 28.55 32.23
CA ALA A 16 -18.33 29.65 33.18
C ALA A 16 -19.30 29.66 34.37
N ASP A 17 -20.52 29.13 34.20
CA ASP A 17 -21.51 29.01 35.26
C ASP A 17 -21.31 27.77 36.18
N GLY A 18 -20.28 26.97 35.88
CA GLY A 18 -19.93 25.75 36.62
C GLY A 18 -20.58 24.48 36.06
N THR A 19 -21.46 24.57 35.06
CA THR A 19 -22.07 23.40 34.39
C THR A 19 -20.99 22.54 33.74
N GLU A 20 -21.06 21.22 33.93
CA GLU A 20 -20.13 20.26 33.35
C GLU A 20 -20.80 19.45 32.24
N PHE A 21 -20.01 19.08 31.23
CA PHE A 21 -20.44 18.18 30.16
C PHE A 21 -19.27 17.33 29.65
N LYS A 22 -19.60 16.24 28.96
CA LYS A 22 -18.60 15.35 28.36
C LYS A 22 -18.30 15.74 26.91
N ALA A 23 -17.02 15.70 26.57
CA ALA A 23 -16.51 15.95 25.22
C ALA A 23 -15.44 14.91 24.86
N ARG A 24 -15.23 14.71 23.57
CA ARG A 24 -14.10 13.92 23.03
C ARG A 24 -13.00 14.89 22.64
N LEU A 25 -11.77 14.58 23.02
CA LEU A 25 -10.59 15.15 22.38
C LEU A 25 -10.46 14.46 21.00
N TRP A 26 -10.01 15.20 20.00
CA TRP A 26 -9.68 14.69 18.67
C TRP A 26 -8.37 15.32 18.24
N GLY A 27 -7.60 14.64 17.41
CA GLY A 27 -6.43 15.24 16.79
C GLY A 27 -5.08 14.55 17.02
N ASP A 28 -4.07 15.32 16.67
CA ASP A 28 -2.65 15.13 16.95
C ASP A 28 -1.98 16.48 17.27
N GLU A 29 -0.66 16.48 17.45
CA GLU A 29 0.17 17.67 17.65
C GLU A 29 -0.07 18.79 16.61
N TRP A 30 -0.45 18.43 15.37
CA TRP A 30 -0.61 19.40 14.28
C TRP A 30 -2.01 19.97 14.22
N ASN A 31 -3.01 19.17 14.57
CA ASN A 31 -4.40 19.56 14.50
C ASN A 31 -5.22 18.83 15.56
N ASN A 32 -5.63 19.54 16.60
CA ASN A 32 -6.45 18.98 17.66
C ASN A 32 -7.52 19.95 18.17
N GLY A 33 -8.44 19.39 18.95
CA GLY A 33 -9.46 20.15 19.65
C GLY A 33 -10.47 19.24 20.33
N PHE A 34 -11.58 19.83 20.74
CA PHE A 34 -12.67 19.09 21.37
C PHE A 34 -13.90 19.04 20.49
N GLU A 35 -14.71 17.99 20.66
CA GLU A 35 -16.05 17.88 20.10
C GLU A 35 -17.04 17.31 21.11
N THR A 36 -18.32 17.62 20.92
CA THR A 36 -19.40 16.98 21.69
C THR A 36 -19.55 15.51 21.31
N LEU A 37 -20.21 14.71 22.15
CA LEU A 37 -20.50 13.30 21.85
C LEU A 37 -21.32 13.10 20.57
N ASP A 38 -22.08 14.12 20.17
CA ASP A 38 -22.86 14.12 18.92
C ASP A 38 -22.03 14.56 17.70
N GLY A 39 -20.73 14.83 17.85
CA GLY A 39 -19.80 15.16 16.76
C GLY A 39 -19.74 16.63 16.37
N TYR A 40 -20.17 17.58 17.23
CA TYR A 40 -19.98 19.00 16.96
C TYR A 40 -18.67 19.49 17.53
N THR A 41 -17.80 20.07 16.69
CA THR A 41 -16.56 20.72 17.12
C THR A 41 -16.88 21.89 18.06
N ILE A 42 -16.11 22.02 19.13
CA ILE A 42 -16.28 23.05 20.15
C ILE A 42 -14.96 23.78 20.40
N ILE A 43 -15.05 25.05 20.79
CA ILE A 43 -13.90 25.90 21.08
C ILE A 43 -14.14 26.65 22.39
N PHE A 44 -13.09 26.78 23.20
CA PHE A 44 -13.15 27.55 24.43
C PHE A 44 -13.03 29.05 24.13
N ASN A 45 -14.04 29.83 24.52
CA ASN A 45 -14.03 31.28 24.40
C ASN A 45 -13.44 31.89 25.68
N GLU A 46 -12.15 32.24 25.65
CA GLU A 46 -11.45 32.84 26.81
C GLU A 46 -12.13 34.11 27.34
N SER A 47 -12.78 34.89 26.47
CA SER A 47 -13.43 36.14 26.87
C SER A 47 -14.71 35.90 27.67
N SER A 48 -15.43 34.81 27.38
CA SER A 48 -16.69 34.48 28.06
C SER A 48 -16.51 33.39 29.13
N GLY A 49 -15.41 32.64 29.08
CA GLY A 49 -15.15 31.46 29.90
C GLY A 49 -16.03 30.26 29.54
N ASN A 50 -16.68 30.26 28.37
CA ASN A 50 -17.59 29.20 27.95
C ASN A 50 -17.02 28.40 26.77
N TRP A 51 -17.37 27.12 26.73
CA TRP A 51 -17.24 26.30 25.52
C TRP A 51 -18.40 26.58 24.59
N GLU A 52 -18.09 26.97 23.37
CA GLU A 52 -19.05 27.28 22.31
C GLU A 52 -18.93 26.30 21.16
N TYR A 53 -20.03 26.05 20.46
CA TYR A 53 -19.96 25.35 19.18
C TYR A 53 -19.08 26.15 18.21
N ALA A 54 -18.21 25.46 17.47
CA ALA A 54 -17.34 26.10 16.52
C ALA A 54 -18.05 26.30 15.16
N ILE A 55 -17.58 27.29 14.40
CA ILE A 55 -17.88 27.46 12.98
C ILE A 55 -16.57 27.65 12.22
N LEU A 56 -16.53 27.16 10.98
CA LEU A 56 -15.38 27.34 10.10
C LEU A 56 -15.52 28.66 9.34
N GLY A 57 -14.54 29.54 9.43
CA GLY A 57 -14.53 30.73 8.59
C GLY A 57 -13.95 30.48 7.20
N ARG A 58 -14.00 31.51 6.35
CA ARG A 58 -13.57 31.41 4.95
C ARG A 58 -12.07 31.18 4.77
N ASP A 59 -11.28 31.47 5.79
CA ASP A 59 -9.85 31.21 5.86
C ASP A 59 -9.52 29.80 6.36
N GLY A 60 -10.51 28.99 6.71
CA GLY A 60 -10.30 27.64 7.26
C GLY A 60 -10.03 27.61 8.75
N GLU A 61 -10.17 28.73 9.46
CA GLU A 61 -9.94 28.80 10.91
C GLU A 61 -11.24 28.60 11.71
N LEU A 62 -11.15 27.87 12.83
CA LEU A 62 -12.25 27.70 13.78
C LEU A 62 -12.56 29.01 14.52
N ARG A 63 -13.84 29.29 14.71
CA ARG A 63 -14.32 30.48 15.46
C ARG A 63 -15.48 30.13 16.37
N CYS A 64 -15.59 30.88 17.46
CA CYS A 64 -16.75 30.86 18.33
C CYS A 64 -18.03 31.22 17.56
N SER A 65 -19.04 30.36 17.59
CA SER A 65 -20.34 30.61 16.94
C SER A 65 -21.23 31.60 17.70
N GLY A 66 -20.90 31.91 18.97
CA GLY A 66 -21.79 32.61 19.91
C GLY A 66 -22.83 31.70 20.57
N LYS A 67 -22.83 30.39 20.27
CA LYS A 67 -23.75 29.40 20.87
C LYS A 67 -23.02 28.56 21.90
N VAL A 68 -23.45 28.64 23.15
CA VAL A 68 -22.84 27.95 24.28
C VAL A 68 -23.32 26.50 24.34
N VAL A 69 -22.38 25.56 24.41
CA VAL A 69 -22.66 24.13 24.58
C VAL A 69 -23.42 23.92 25.89
N THR A 70 -24.40 23.01 25.92
CA THR A 70 -25.36 22.75 27.03
C THR A 70 -26.50 23.77 27.19
N LYS A 71 -26.39 24.95 26.58
CA LYS A 71 -27.40 26.02 26.72
C LYS A 71 -28.18 26.28 25.43
N ASP A 72 -27.48 26.32 24.30
CA ASP A 72 -28.03 26.67 23.00
C ASP A 72 -28.12 25.44 22.08
N LEU A 73 -29.05 25.45 21.12
CA LEU A 73 -29.15 24.40 20.11
C LEU A 73 -28.17 24.66 18.95
N PRO A 74 -27.44 23.65 18.46
CA PRO A 74 -26.47 23.79 17.37
C PRO A 74 -27.11 23.92 15.97
N ASP A 75 -28.33 24.45 15.87
CA ASP A 75 -29.06 24.58 14.60
C ASP A 75 -28.22 25.30 13.53
N GLY A 76 -28.04 24.64 12.39
CA GLY A 76 -27.28 25.17 11.25
C GLY A 76 -25.75 25.10 11.38
N ILE A 77 -25.23 24.47 12.43
CA ILE A 77 -23.79 24.20 12.58
C ILE A 77 -23.50 22.80 12.02
N PRO A 78 -22.54 22.64 11.09
CA PRO A 78 -22.12 21.32 10.64
C PRO A 78 -21.33 20.56 11.70
N LYS A 79 -21.45 19.24 11.70
CA LYS A 79 -20.64 18.33 12.51
C LYS A 79 -19.26 18.13 11.88
N LYS A 80 -18.31 17.65 12.68
CA LYS A 80 -16.97 17.23 12.24
C LYS A 80 -16.21 18.30 11.42
N ILE A 81 -16.44 19.58 11.72
CA ILE A 81 -15.62 20.63 11.11
C ILE A 81 -14.23 20.62 11.74
N ARG A 82 -13.19 20.68 10.91
CA ARG A 82 -11.79 20.76 11.31
C ARG A 82 -11.16 22.01 10.69
N PRO A 83 -10.21 22.67 11.37
CA PRO A 83 -9.48 23.77 10.76
C PRO A 83 -8.60 23.22 9.64
N LYS A 84 -8.37 24.04 8.62
CA LYS A 84 -7.45 23.68 7.54
C LYS A 84 -6.02 23.92 8.01
N VAL A 85 -5.34 22.87 8.46
CA VAL A 85 -3.94 22.96 8.85
C VAL A 85 -3.06 22.78 7.62
N ASN A 86 -2.23 23.78 7.33
CA ASN A 86 -1.09 23.57 6.43
C ASN A 86 -0.03 22.83 7.24
N ARG A 87 -0.10 21.49 7.25
CA ARG A 87 1.04 20.68 7.67
C ARG A 87 2.23 21.16 6.82
N PRO A 88 3.40 21.45 7.41
CA PRO A 88 4.56 21.78 6.60
C PRO A 88 4.73 20.63 5.61
N LYS A 89 4.49 20.89 4.31
CA LYS A 89 4.89 19.95 3.26
C LYS A 89 6.33 19.64 3.57
N ALA A 90 6.67 18.35 3.74
CA ALA A 90 8.02 17.88 3.96
C ALA A 90 8.92 18.78 3.13
N LEU A 91 9.64 19.70 3.80
CA LEU A 91 10.32 20.78 3.12
C LEU A 91 11.50 20.11 2.46
N LEU A 92 11.25 19.58 1.26
CA LEU A 92 12.14 18.79 0.40
C LEU A 92 13.24 18.17 1.26
N ALA A 93 12.89 17.10 2.00
CA ALA A 93 13.70 16.48 3.06
C ALA A 93 15.16 16.87 2.84
N LEU A 94 15.68 17.81 3.66
CA LEU A 94 17.13 17.92 3.79
C LEU A 94 17.54 16.49 4.10
N SER A 95 18.08 15.78 3.11
CA SER A 95 18.20 14.33 3.15
C SER A 95 18.83 13.99 4.49
N THR A 96 18.04 13.49 5.43
CA THR A 96 18.60 13.06 6.69
C THR A 96 19.45 11.88 6.29
N GLN A 97 20.77 12.00 6.39
CA GLN A 97 21.68 10.89 6.11
C GLN A 97 21.39 9.69 7.01
N GLN A 98 20.77 9.95 8.17
CA GLN A 98 20.33 8.96 9.12
C GLN A 98 19.29 8.02 8.52
N LYS A 99 19.57 6.71 8.58
CA LYS A 99 18.61 5.67 8.18
C LYS A 99 17.58 5.41 9.28
N PHE A 100 16.51 4.70 8.93
CA PHE A 100 15.60 4.16 9.94
C PHE A 100 16.31 3.17 10.86
N THR A 101 15.86 3.11 12.10
CA THR A 101 16.36 2.15 13.10
C THR A 101 16.22 0.74 12.54
N PRO A 102 17.23 -0.14 12.67
CA PRO A 102 17.14 -1.52 12.19
C PRO A 102 15.87 -2.23 12.70
N SER A 103 15.05 -2.73 11.79
CA SER A 103 13.82 -3.45 12.14
C SER A 103 14.08 -4.88 12.62
N THR A 104 15.31 -5.39 12.52
CA THR A 104 15.68 -6.74 12.94
C THR A 104 17.04 -6.76 13.64
N GLY A 105 17.32 -7.85 14.35
CA GLY A 105 18.53 -8.02 15.14
C GLY A 105 18.37 -7.55 16.59
N ASN A 106 19.50 -7.27 17.23
CA ASN A 106 19.52 -6.70 18.57
C ASN A 106 19.67 -5.19 18.43
N VAL A 107 18.68 -4.44 18.91
CA VAL A 107 18.70 -2.97 18.89
C VAL A 107 18.73 -2.48 20.32
N SER A 108 19.72 -1.65 20.63
CA SER A 108 19.83 -0.97 21.92
C SER A 108 19.35 0.48 21.77
N ILE A 109 18.58 0.98 22.74
CA ILE A 109 18.12 2.37 22.78
C ILE A 109 18.47 3.07 24.12
N PRO A 110 18.87 4.35 24.10
CA PRO A 110 19.02 5.15 25.31
C PRO A 110 17.67 5.76 25.71
N VAL A 111 17.36 5.72 26.99
CA VAL A 111 16.19 6.37 27.57
C VAL A 111 16.66 7.43 28.57
N ILE A 112 16.24 8.67 28.39
CA ILE A 112 16.66 9.82 29.21
C ILE A 112 15.44 10.42 29.90
N LEU A 113 15.44 10.41 31.23
CA LEU A 113 14.38 11.02 32.04
C LEU A 113 14.74 12.47 32.38
N ILE A 114 13.83 13.41 32.17
CA ILE A 114 14.03 14.84 32.44
C ILE A 114 12.82 15.48 33.13
N HIS A 115 13.05 16.21 34.22
CA HIS A 115 11.98 16.89 34.96
C HIS A 115 12.18 18.41 34.94
N PHE A 116 11.08 19.13 35.13
CA PHE A 116 11.10 20.60 35.13
C PHE A 116 11.46 21.17 36.51
N PRO A 117 12.09 22.36 36.62
CA PRO A 117 12.42 22.98 37.90
C PRO A 117 11.22 23.28 38.81
N ASP A 118 10.02 23.43 38.23
CA ASP A 118 8.76 23.73 38.91
C ASP A 118 7.87 22.49 39.12
N GLN A 119 8.34 21.31 38.69
CA GLN A 119 7.68 20.04 38.89
C GLN A 119 8.63 19.02 39.52
N VAL A 120 8.07 18.02 40.19
CA VAL A 120 8.84 16.91 40.73
C VAL A 120 8.31 15.65 40.08
N ASN A 121 9.21 14.81 39.58
CA ASN A 121 8.86 13.50 39.07
C ASN A 121 8.26 12.62 40.19
N THR A 122 7.36 11.73 39.82
CA THR A 122 6.69 10.77 40.71
C THR A 122 7.39 9.41 40.71
N TYR A 123 7.83 8.95 39.54
CA TYR A 123 8.38 7.63 39.28
C TYR A 123 9.89 7.64 39.15
N THR A 124 10.51 6.49 39.41
CA THR A 124 11.96 6.30 39.48
C THR A 124 12.51 5.76 38.16
N VAL A 125 13.83 5.81 38.01
CA VAL A 125 14.54 5.13 36.90
C VAL A 125 14.16 3.64 36.83
N GLU A 126 14.08 2.96 37.97
CA GLU A 126 13.73 1.52 38.04
C GLU A 126 12.29 1.25 37.55
N ASP A 127 11.36 2.17 37.77
CA ASP A 127 9.99 2.05 37.26
C ASP A 127 9.98 2.06 35.72
N PHE A 128 10.74 2.95 35.10
CA PHE A 128 10.89 3.00 33.63
C PHE A 128 11.72 1.85 33.06
N GLU A 129 12.74 1.37 33.78
CA GLU A 129 13.46 0.15 33.38
C GLU A 129 12.50 -1.05 33.32
N ASN A 130 11.61 -1.17 34.31
CA ASN A 130 10.58 -2.20 34.34
C ASN A 130 9.50 -1.99 33.27
N LEU A 131 9.05 -0.76 33.03
CA LEU A 131 8.06 -0.45 31.99
C LEU A 131 8.58 -0.81 30.60
N LEU A 132 9.82 -0.45 30.28
CA LEU A 132 10.35 -0.55 28.91
C LEU A 132 11.00 -1.90 28.64
N PHE A 133 11.76 -2.45 29.60
CA PHE A 133 12.67 -3.57 29.35
C PHE A 133 12.30 -4.87 30.08
N ASN A 134 11.11 -4.95 30.67
CA ASN A 134 10.61 -6.21 31.25
C ASN A 134 10.29 -7.25 30.17
N ASP A 135 10.83 -8.45 30.32
CA ASP A 135 10.72 -9.55 29.35
C ASP A 135 9.31 -10.17 29.21
N SER A 136 8.35 -9.80 30.08
CA SER A 136 7.01 -10.37 30.06
C SER A 136 5.92 -9.40 29.58
N LYS A 137 6.09 -8.09 29.79
CA LYS A 137 5.04 -7.08 29.53
C LYS A 137 5.53 -5.67 29.15
N GLY A 138 6.84 -5.48 28.95
CA GLY A 138 7.37 -4.16 28.54
C GLY A 138 7.44 -3.98 27.03
N VAL A 139 7.93 -2.81 26.58
CA VAL A 139 8.22 -2.52 25.16
C VAL A 139 9.10 -3.61 24.52
N ARG A 140 10.10 -4.10 25.26
CA ARG A 140 10.91 -5.27 24.85
C ARG A 140 10.07 -6.51 24.58
N ALA A 141 9.14 -6.84 25.48
CA ALA A 141 8.30 -8.02 25.34
C ALA A 141 7.35 -7.87 24.14
N TYR A 142 6.77 -6.68 23.96
CA TYR A 142 5.93 -6.33 22.82
C TYR A 142 6.67 -6.56 21.50
N TYR A 143 7.80 -5.88 21.29
CA TYR A 143 8.56 -6.00 20.04
C TYR A 143 9.08 -7.42 19.78
N LYS A 144 9.43 -8.16 20.84
CA LYS A 144 9.80 -9.58 20.70
C LYS A 144 8.63 -10.44 20.23
N GLU A 145 7.41 -10.19 20.71
CA GLU A 145 6.21 -10.90 20.29
C GLU A 145 5.82 -10.56 18.85
N VAL A 146 5.61 -9.28 18.55
CA VAL A 146 5.07 -8.84 17.26
C VAL A 146 6.01 -9.05 16.07
N SER A 147 7.33 -9.14 16.34
CA SER A 147 8.37 -9.43 15.34
C SER A 147 8.75 -10.91 15.25
N TYR A 148 8.11 -11.80 16.02
CA TYR A 148 8.46 -13.23 16.08
C TYR A 148 9.90 -13.48 16.52
N GLY A 149 10.42 -12.62 17.40
CA GLY A 149 11.79 -12.64 17.89
C GLY A 149 12.84 -12.19 16.87
N LYS A 150 12.43 -11.60 15.74
CA LYS A 150 13.35 -11.01 14.76
C LYS A 150 13.95 -9.68 15.23
N LEU A 151 13.23 -8.93 16.07
CA LEU A 151 13.72 -7.72 16.73
C LEU A 151 13.81 -7.96 18.25
N LEU A 152 14.97 -7.69 18.82
CA LEU A 152 15.24 -7.83 20.24
C LEU A 152 15.71 -6.49 20.80
N LEU A 153 14.84 -5.82 21.54
CA LEU A 153 15.13 -4.52 22.13
C LEU A 153 15.85 -4.62 23.47
N SER A 154 16.86 -3.78 23.66
CA SER A 154 17.56 -3.57 24.92
C SER A 154 17.84 -2.08 25.12
N GLY A 155 18.35 -1.69 26.28
CA GLY A 155 18.63 -0.29 26.55
C GLY A 155 18.90 -0.01 28.01
N ASN A 156 19.16 1.25 28.29
CA ASN A 156 19.41 1.75 29.64
C ASN A 156 18.62 3.04 29.88
N VAL A 157 18.09 3.18 31.10
CA VAL A 157 17.40 4.38 31.54
C VAL A 157 18.33 5.22 32.40
N SER A 158 18.43 6.52 32.11
CA SER A 158 19.29 7.47 32.82
C SER A 158 18.53 8.74 33.18
N GLY A 159 18.83 9.33 34.33
CA GLY A 159 18.15 10.52 34.84
C GLY A 159 17.78 10.36 36.33
N TRP A 160 16.93 11.22 36.90
CA TRP A 160 16.28 12.37 36.28
C TRP A 160 17.23 13.56 36.14
N TYR A 161 17.31 14.12 34.94
CA TYR A 161 17.98 15.41 34.69
C TYR A 161 17.00 16.57 34.91
N VAL A 162 17.53 17.77 35.20
CA VAL A 162 16.72 18.97 35.43
C VAL A 162 16.74 19.83 34.17
N ALA A 163 15.58 20.14 33.58
CA ALA A 163 15.44 21.07 32.46
C ALA A 163 15.86 22.50 32.84
N ASP A 164 16.28 23.31 31.87
CA ASP A 164 16.72 24.68 32.14
C ASP A 164 15.54 25.65 32.37
N ASN A 165 14.39 25.37 31.76
CA ASN A 165 13.16 26.15 31.90
C ASN A 165 12.03 25.36 32.59
N VAL A 166 10.98 26.08 32.97
CA VAL A 166 9.76 25.50 33.58
C VAL A 166 8.91 24.74 32.55
N HIS A 167 8.05 23.85 33.01
CA HIS A 167 7.18 23.00 32.19
C HIS A 167 6.52 23.72 31.00
N ASP A 168 5.78 24.80 31.29
CA ASP A 168 5.00 25.55 30.30
C ASP A 168 5.81 26.17 29.14
N TYR A 169 7.14 26.25 29.27
CA TYR A 169 8.02 26.73 28.20
C TYR A 169 8.13 25.71 27.06
N TYR A 170 8.03 24.42 27.38
CA TYR A 170 8.24 23.32 26.44
C TYR A 170 6.96 22.75 25.85
N GLY A 171 5.80 23.14 26.43
CA GLY A 171 4.50 22.63 26.03
C GLY A 171 4.09 22.93 24.59
N GLU A 172 3.15 22.15 24.09
CA GLU A 172 2.63 22.17 22.72
C GLU A 172 2.22 23.57 22.25
N LYS A 173 1.58 24.37 23.11
CA LYS A 173 1.20 25.76 22.81
C LYS A 173 2.36 26.65 22.36
N GLN A 174 3.61 26.25 22.65
CA GLN A 174 4.83 26.99 22.29
C GLN A 174 5.47 26.50 20.98
N GLY A 175 5.00 25.39 20.41
CA GLY A 175 5.53 24.79 19.17
C GLY A 175 6.54 23.66 19.41
N ILE A 176 6.61 22.76 18.42
CA ILE A 176 7.46 21.54 18.45
C ILE A 176 8.94 21.85 18.67
N GLU A 177 9.42 23.01 18.22
CA GLU A 177 10.81 23.42 18.43
C GLU A 177 11.17 23.49 19.92
N LYS A 178 10.19 23.75 20.80
CA LYS A 178 10.42 23.79 22.24
C LYS A 178 10.56 22.40 22.84
N ALA A 179 9.70 21.46 22.46
CA ALA A 179 9.90 20.06 22.83
C ALA A 179 11.27 19.53 22.34
N ALA A 180 11.67 19.88 21.11
CA ALA A 180 12.99 19.51 20.57
C ALA A 180 14.17 20.19 21.32
N GLU A 181 14.00 21.42 21.82
CA GLU A 181 14.97 22.06 22.73
C GLU A 181 15.14 21.25 24.02
N LEU A 182 14.04 20.78 24.64
CA LEU A 182 14.08 19.92 25.84
C LEU A 182 14.83 18.61 25.58
N VAL A 183 14.57 17.96 24.45
CA VAL A 183 15.27 16.73 24.05
C VAL A 183 16.77 16.97 23.92
N ARG A 184 17.16 18.05 23.24
CA ARG A 184 18.57 18.40 23.09
C ARG A 184 19.22 18.71 24.45
N GLU A 185 18.53 19.40 25.34
CA GLU A 185 18.99 19.63 26.71
C GLU A 185 19.18 18.32 27.49
N ALA A 186 18.24 17.38 27.37
CA ALA A 186 18.31 16.07 28.01
C ALA A 186 19.55 15.29 27.55
N VAL A 187 19.78 15.23 26.23
CA VAL A 187 20.96 14.60 25.62
C VAL A 187 22.25 15.27 26.12
N GLN A 188 22.32 16.61 26.09
CA GLN A 188 23.47 17.38 26.57
C GLN A 188 23.82 17.10 28.04
N LYS A 189 22.80 16.98 28.91
CA LYS A 189 23.01 16.71 30.33
C LYS A 189 23.43 15.25 30.57
N ALA A 190 23.06 14.34 29.67
CA ALA A 190 23.35 12.92 29.76
C ALA A 190 24.68 12.51 29.11
N ASP A 191 25.21 13.29 28.17
CA ASP A 191 26.40 13.00 27.34
C ASP A 191 27.63 12.55 28.14
N ALA A 192 27.94 13.22 29.25
CA ALA A 192 29.08 12.84 30.08
C ALA A 192 28.91 11.47 30.80
N ALA A 193 27.71 10.92 30.85
CA ALA A 193 27.36 9.70 31.58
C ALA A 193 26.94 8.54 30.67
N ILE A 194 26.43 8.83 29.47
CA ILE A 194 25.96 7.85 28.50
C ILE A 194 26.98 7.78 27.36
N ASP A 195 27.49 6.58 27.09
CA ASP A 195 28.24 6.30 25.87
C ASP A 195 27.26 6.09 24.71
N PHE A 196 27.04 7.15 23.93
CA PHE A 196 26.05 7.17 22.86
C PHE A 196 26.43 6.30 21.66
N SER A 197 27.72 6.00 21.47
CA SER A 197 28.19 5.16 20.36
C SER A 197 27.62 3.73 20.40
N LYS A 198 27.08 3.29 21.55
CA LYS A 198 26.42 1.99 21.71
C LYS A 198 25.03 1.89 21.10
N TYR A 199 24.46 3.01 20.68
CA TYR A 199 23.10 3.11 20.15
C TYR A 199 23.07 3.52 18.67
N ASP A 200 24.24 3.53 18.03
CA ASP A 200 24.40 3.47 16.58
C ASP A 200 24.46 1.99 16.19
N ASN A 201 23.29 1.36 16.02
CA ASN A 201 23.19 -0.09 15.86
C ASN A 201 23.54 -0.56 14.44
N ASP A 202 23.67 0.36 13.47
CA ASP A 202 24.00 0.05 12.07
C ASP A 202 25.29 0.71 11.55
N GLU A 203 26.02 1.40 12.44
CA GLU A 203 27.31 2.07 12.20
C GLU A 203 27.23 3.18 11.12
N ASP A 204 26.08 3.85 11.00
CA ASP A 204 25.89 4.98 10.06
C ASP A 204 26.38 6.33 10.63
N GLY A 205 26.83 6.36 11.88
CA GLY A 205 27.32 7.54 12.60
C GLY A 205 26.24 8.30 13.37
N TYR A 206 25.01 7.79 13.41
CA TYR A 206 23.90 8.36 14.17
C TYR A 206 23.43 7.42 15.27
N VAL A 207 22.98 7.99 16.39
CA VAL A 207 22.15 7.25 17.34
C VAL A 207 20.80 7.00 16.67
N ASP A 208 20.40 5.73 16.54
CA ASP A 208 19.19 5.33 15.81
C ASP A 208 17.94 6.08 16.26
N VAL A 209 17.75 6.18 17.57
CA VAL A 209 16.70 6.95 18.22
C VAL A 209 17.04 7.18 19.69
N VAL A 210 16.81 8.38 20.21
CA VAL A 210 16.84 8.67 21.66
C VAL A 210 15.40 8.75 22.18
N VAL A 211 15.10 8.01 23.25
CA VAL A 211 13.80 8.08 23.94
C VAL A 211 13.92 9.06 25.10
N VAL A 212 13.09 10.10 25.14
CA VAL A 212 13.05 11.08 26.23
C VAL A 212 11.73 10.96 26.97
N VAL A 213 11.78 10.85 28.29
CA VAL A 213 10.59 10.88 29.14
C VAL A 213 10.61 12.17 29.96
N HIS A 214 9.58 13.00 29.82
CA HIS A 214 9.45 14.22 30.62
C HIS A 214 8.51 14.02 31.81
N SER A 215 8.76 14.70 32.93
CA SER A 215 7.82 14.68 34.07
C SER A 215 6.46 15.26 33.69
N GLY A 216 5.37 14.78 34.29
CA GLY A 216 4.02 15.26 34.01
C GLY A 216 3.29 14.47 32.92
N THR A 217 2.16 15.01 32.47
CA THR A 217 1.22 14.39 31.52
C THR A 217 1.51 14.81 30.09
N GLY A 218 1.02 14.04 29.11
CA GLY A 218 1.05 14.39 27.69
C GLY A 218 -0.27 15.03 27.24
N THR A 219 -0.23 15.92 26.23
CA THR A 219 -1.46 16.58 25.76
C THR A 219 -2.45 15.60 25.14
N GLU A 220 -1.96 14.52 24.53
CA GLU A 220 -2.78 13.47 23.90
C GLU A 220 -3.78 12.81 24.86
N ASP A 221 -3.51 12.85 26.16
CA ASP A 221 -4.36 12.30 27.23
C ASP A 221 -4.97 13.42 28.09
N SER A 222 -4.25 14.49 28.40
CA SER A 222 -4.76 15.54 29.28
C SER A 222 -5.66 16.57 28.56
N GLY A 223 -5.43 16.79 27.26
CA GLY A 223 -5.97 17.90 26.48
C GLY A 223 -5.49 19.29 26.92
N ASN A 224 -4.45 19.38 27.77
CA ASN A 224 -3.87 20.62 28.24
C ASN A 224 -2.71 21.05 27.35
N LEU A 225 -2.88 22.11 26.57
CA LEU A 225 -1.85 22.61 25.63
C LEU A 225 -0.55 23.10 26.30
N ASN A 226 -0.48 23.19 27.63
CA ASN A 226 0.78 23.46 28.34
C ASN A 226 1.65 22.21 28.46
N ASP A 227 1.07 21.03 28.31
CA ASP A 227 1.76 19.76 28.31
C ASP A 227 2.45 19.56 26.95
N ILE A 228 3.35 18.59 26.86
CA ILE A 228 4.02 18.24 25.59
C ILE A 228 3.18 17.13 24.95
N TRP A 229 2.90 17.26 23.65
CA TRP A 229 2.28 16.17 22.88
C TRP A 229 3.35 15.12 22.57
N SER A 230 3.10 13.84 22.85
CA SER A 230 4.04 12.76 22.54
C SER A 230 4.29 12.61 21.04
N HIS A 231 5.56 12.52 20.62
CA HIS A 231 5.91 12.46 19.20
C HIS A 231 7.30 11.90 18.91
N GLN A 232 7.50 11.50 17.66
CA GLN A 232 8.78 11.23 17.02
C GLN A 232 9.20 12.46 16.21
N GLY A 233 10.38 13.01 16.51
CA GLY A 233 10.93 14.16 15.80
C GLY A 233 12.39 14.02 15.38
N TYR A 234 12.85 15.00 14.61
CA TYR A 234 14.26 15.21 14.30
C TYR A 234 14.66 16.60 14.81
N LEU A 235 15.75 16.71 15.57
CA LEU A 235 16.26 17.99 16.07
C LEU A 235 16.57 18.96 14.92
N SER A 236 17.09 18.45 13.81
CA SER A 236 17.39 19.19 12.59
C SER A 236 16.13 19.75 11.93
N PHE A 237 15.08 18.92 11.81
CA PHE A 237 13.79 19.31 11.22
C PHE A 237 13.09 20.38 12.06
N ALA A 238 13.15 20.25 13.39
CA ALA A 238 12.60 21.24 14.32
C ALA A 238 13.39 22.57 14.34
N GLY A 239 14.49 22.69 13.58
CA GLY A 239 15.31 23.89 13.52
C GLY A 239 16.23 24.11 14.72
N VAL A 240 16.27 23.15 15.65
CA VAL A 240 17.17 23.15 16.82
C VAL A 240 18.58 22.74 16.41
N GLY A 241 18.71 21.89 15.38
CA GLY A 241 19.97 21.37 14.87
C GLY A 241 20.44 20.14 15.64
N THR A 242 21.17 19.26 14.95
CA THR A 242 21.67 18.00 15.50
C THR A 242 22.64 18.21 16.67
N TYR A 243 22.88 17.16 17.44
CA TYR A 243 23.84 17.15 18.54
C TYR A 243 24.96 16.13 18.29
N LEU A 244 26.21 16.60 18.22
CA LEU A 244 27.38 15.73 18.18
C LEU A 244 27.79 15.39 19.62
N THR A 245 27.74 14.10 19.96
CA THR A 245 28.09 13.57 21.29
C THR A 245 29.59 13.55 21.51
N ASP A 246 30.00 13.44 22.78
CA ASP A 246 31.41 13.27 23.16
C ASP A 246 32.01 11.94 22.62
N ASP A 247 31.14 10.97 22.26
CA ASP A 247 31.50 9.67 21.69
C ASP A 247 31.61 9.66 20.16
N GLY A 248 31.35 10.79 19.50
CA GLY A 248 31.57 10.98 18.06
C GLY A 248 30.40 10.54 17.16
N VAL A 249 29.26 10.16 17.72
CA VAL A 249 28.01 9.89 16.99
C VAL A 249 27.03 11.07 17.11
N ILE A 250 26.11 11.18 16.16
CA ILE A 250 25.15 12.29 16.06
C ILE A 250 23.78 11.85 16.61
N VAL A 251 23.18 12.67 17.46
CA VAL A 251 21.76 12.56 17.81
C VAL A 251 20.96 13.54 16.93
N ASP A 252 19.98 13.00 16.21
CA ASP A 252 19.00 13.78 15.45
C ASP A 252 17.58 13.25 15.67
N ARG A 253 17.32 11.96 15.39
CA ARG A 253 16.03 11.32 15.69
C ARG A 253 15.79 11.14 17.19
N TYR A 254 14.61 11.52 17.65
CA TYR A 254 14.14 11.28 19.01
C TYR A 254 12.67 10.86 19.05
N THR A 255 12.26 10.28 20.18
CA THR A 255 10.87 10.25 20.63
C THR A 255 10.77 10.93 21.99
N ILE A 256 9.64 11.56 22.28
CA ILE A 256 9.35 12.16 23.58
C ILE A 256 7.99 11.71 24.09
N GLN A 257 7.91 11.31 25.36
CA GLN A 257 6.70 10.78 26.01
C GLN A 257 6.57 11.29 27.46
N PRO A 258 5.36 11.30 28.04
CA PRO A 258 5.13 11.74 29.41
C PRO A 258 5.53 10.68 30.44
N GLU A 259 5.65 11.13 31.69
CA GLU A 259 5.89 10.27 32.83
C GLU A 259 4.60 9.56 33.29
N ILE A 260 3.48 10.28 33.23
CA ILE A 260 2.22 9.86 33.83
C ILE A 260 1.04 10.08 32.89
N LEU A 261 0.00 9.30 33.10
CA LEU A 261 -1.33 9.54 32.54
C LEU A 261 -2.07 10.62 33.35
N SER A 262 -3.17 11.13 32.79
CA SER A 262 -4.01 12.18 33.38
C SER A 262 -4.66 11.79 34.70
N ASP A 263 -4.72 10.49 35.02
CA ASP A 263 -5.15 9.96 36.31
C ASP A 263 -4.03 9.90 37.37
N GLY A 264 -2.78 10.21 36.98
CA GLY A 264 -1.59 10.24 37.83
C GLY A 264 -0.84 8.90 37.92
N GLU A 265 -1.32 7.84 37.24
CA GLU A 265 -0.62 6.57 37.15
C GLU A 265 0.54 6.65 36.14
N LEU A 266 1.50 5.74 36.25
CA LEU A 266 2.61 5.63 35.31
C LEU A 266 2.08 5.43 33.88
N VAL A 267 2.68 6.13 32.91
CA VAL A 267 2.40 5.92 31.48
C VAL A 267 2.55 4.43 31.10
N THR A 268 1.72 3.96 30.16
CA THR A 268 1.75 2.57 29.68
C THR A 268 2.70 2.43 28.48
N ILE A 269 2.82 1.21 27.94
CA ILE A 269 3.77 0.93 26.86
C ILE A 269 3.29 1.39 25.48
N GLY A 270 1.99 1.61 25.28
CA GLY A 270 1.36 1.85 23.99
C GLY A 270 2.00 2.98 23.19
N ILE A 271 2.16 4.16 23.83
CA ILE A 271 2.78 5.34 23.21
C ILE A 271 4.25 5.06 22.84
N PHE A 272 5.02 4.43 23.73
CA PHE A 272 6.41 4.05 23.42
C PHE A 272 6.49 3.10 22.23
N CYS A 273 5.57 2.14 22.15
CA CYS A 273 5.53 1.18 21.06
C CYS A 273 5.14 1.86 19.74
N HIS A 274 4.13 2.74 19.73
CA HIS A 274 3.72 3.52 18.56
C HIS A 274 4.87 4.39 18.02
N GLU A 275 5.47 5.21 18.90
CA GLU A 275 6.55 6.12 18.51
C GLU A 275 7.82 5.41 18.05
N PHE A 276 8.12 4.25 18.65
CA PHE A 276 9.21 3.41 18.15
C PHE A 276 8.89 2.79 16.78
N GLY A 277 7.62 2.57 16.45
CA GLY A 277 7.18 2.14 15.11
C GLY A 277 7.59 3.14 14.02
N HIS A 278 7.49 4.44 14.30
CA HIS A 278 8.02 5.48 13.40
C HIS A 278 9.54 5.46 13.29
N ALA A 279 10.26 5.17 14.38
CA ALA A 279 11.71 5.02 14.32
C ALA A 279 12.14 3.85 13.41
N LEU A 280 11.29 2.81 13.29
CA LEU A 280 11.45 1.71 12.34
C LEU A 280 11.03 2.05 10.90
N GLY A 281 10.41 3.21 10.67
CA GLY A 281 10.03 3.71 9.35
C GLY A 281 8.57 3.48 8.95
N LEU A 282 7.69 3.16 9.89
CA LEU A 282 6.24 3.02 9.63
C LEU A 282 5.52 4.38 9.66
N PRO A 283 4.54 4.61 8.77
CA PRO A 283 3.66 5.77 8.84
C PRO A 283 2.57 5.61 9.90
N ASP A 284 1.96 6.73 10.25
CA ASP A 284 0.64 6.75 10.88
C ASP A 284 -0.40 6.15 9.92
N LEU A 285 -1.27 5.26 10.43
CA LEU A 285 -2.35 4.61 9.68
C LEU A 285 -3.75 5.05 10.13
N TYR A 286 -3.84 5.98 11.08
CA TYR A 286 -5.05 6.78 11.28
C TYR A 286 -5.10 7.90 10.22
N ASP A 287 -6.30 8.42 9.95
CA ASP A 287 -6.46 9.58 9.08
C ASP A 287 -6.11 10.87 9.81
N LYS A 288 -5.11 11.58 9.27
CA LYS A 288 -4.50 12.75 9.90
C LYS A 288 -5.33 14.02 9.74
N ASP A 289 -6.39 14.03 8.93
CA ASP A 289 -7.34 15.16 8.90
C ASP A 289 -8.60 14.93 9.77
N TYR A 290 -8.75 13.70 10.29
CA TYR A 290 -9.75 13.26 11.26
C TYR A 290 -11.18 13.25 10.71
N SER A 291 -11.38 13.01 9.40
CA SER A 291 -12.68 12.61 8.87
C SER A 291 -12.97 11.11 8.98
N SER A 292 -11.96 10.27 9.21
CA SER A 292 -12.09 8.85 9.57
C SER A 292 -11.19 8.44 10.76
N ASN A 293 -11.30 7.17 11.18
CA ASN A 293 -10.41 6.55 12.16
C ASN A 293 -9.24 5.77 11.52
N GLY A 294 -9.08 5.82 10.19
CA GLY A 294 -8.15 4.96 9.44
C GLY A 294 -8.36 3.48 9.79
N VAL A 295 -7.31 2.78 10.19
CA VAL A 295 -7.40 1.34 10.58
C VAL A 295 -7.81 1.11 12.05
N GLY A 296 -8.03 2.17 12.83
CA GLY A 296 -8.56 2.08 14.20
C GLY A 296 -7.73 1.21 15.16
N ASP A 297 -8.42 0.43 15.98
CA ASP A 297 -7.84 -0.41 17.05
C ASP A 297 -7.10 -1.64 16.50
N TRP A 298 -7.22 -1.91 15.20
CA TRP A 298 -6.66 -3.10 14.55
C TRP A 298 -5.17 -3.02 14.27
N ASP A 299 -4.58 -1.82 14.29
CA ASP A 299 -3.14 -1.56 14.17
C ASP A 299 -2.65 -0.55 15.21
N ILE A 300 -1.49 -0.83 15.80
CA ILE A 300 -0.84 0.08 16.74
C ILE A 300 -0.46 1.43 16.12
N MET A 301 -0.27 1.51 14.80
CA MET A 301 -0.01 2.75 14.06
C MET A 301 -1.27 3.63 13.89
N ALA A 302 -2.39 3.22 14.49
CA ALA A 302 -3.60 4.02 14.67
C ALA A 302 -4.02 4.03 16.16
N SER A 303 -5.31 3.89 16.49
CA SER A 303 -5.77 3.91 17.89
C SER A 303 -5.44 2.63 18.67
N GLY A 304 -4.95 1.59 17.99
CA GLY A 304 -4.52 0.33 18.60
C GLY A 304 -3.47 0.48 19.71
N CYS A 305 -2.72 1.58 19.73
CA CYS A 305 -1.79 1.93 20.79
C CYS A 305 -2.45 2.17 22.16
N TRP A 306 -3.76 2.47 22.20
CA TRP A 306 -4.51 2.74 23.43
C TRP A 306 -5.24 1.54 24.01
N LEU A 307 -5.15 0.37 23.36
CA LEU A 307 -5.88 -0.83 23.79
C LEU A 307 -5.47 -1.32 25.19
N GLY A 308 -6.42 -2.01 25.82
CA GLY A 308 -6.31 -2.49 27.18
C GLY A 308 -6.71 -1.45 28.20
N LYS A 309 -5.96 -1.40 29.30
CA LYS A 309 -6.06 -0.29 30.25
C LYS A 309 -5.11 0.81 29.77
N GLN A 310 -5.61 1.69 28.91
CA GLN A 310 -4.92 2.92 28.50
C GLN A 310 -3.57 2.63 27.81
N GLY A 311 -3.49 1.59 26.98
CA GLY A 311 -2.26 1.21 26.25
C GLY A 311 -1.32 0.22 26.95
N ASP A 312 -1.78 -0.51 27.97
CA ASP A 312 -0.98 -1.56 28.63
C ASP A 312 -0.91 -2.88 27.82
N THR A 313 -1.78 -3.04 26.82
CA THR A 313 -1.79 -4.16 25.88
C THR A 313 -2.17 -3.67 24.47
N PRO A 314 -1.30 -2.89 23.81
CA PRO A 314 -1.58 -2.34 22.48
C PRO A 314 -1.69 -3.47 21.45
N SER A 315 -2.44 -3.24 20.36
CA SER A 315 -2.59 -4.24 19.29
C SER A 315 -1.27 -4.58 18.61
N HIS A 316 -1.21 -5.73 17.95
CA HIS A 316 -0.18 -6.01 16.95
C HIS A 316 -0.29 -5.02 15.78
N PHE A 317 0.84 -4.81 15.11
CA PHE A 317 0.89 -4.23 13.77
C PHE A 317 0.06 -5.05 12.76
N SER A 318 -0.50 -4.40 11.75
CA SER A 318 -1.16 -5.04 10.60
C SER A 318 -0.20 -5.94 9.83
N ALA A 319 -0.78 -6.82 9.01
CA ALA A 319 -0.05 -7.67 8.08
C ALA A 319 0.91 -6.86 7.18
N TRP A 320 0.48 -5.69 6.71
CA TRP A 320 1.29 -4.81 5.88
C TRP A 320 2.51 -4.28 6.63
N CYS A 321 2.33 -3.70 7.82
CA CYS A 321 3.43 -3.21 8.65
C CYS A 321 4.44 -4.31 8.98
N LYS A 322 3.97 -5.52 9.34
CA LYS A 322 4.85 -6.67 9.61
C LYS A 322 5.64 -7.09 8.38
N TRP A 323 5.06 -7.02 7.18
CA TRP A 323 5.75 -7.35 5.94
C TRP A 323 6.79 -6.29 5.57
N TYR A 324 6.41 -5.00 5.64
CA TYR A 324 7.28 -3.86 5.41
C TYR A 324 8.54 -3.88 6.30
N LEU A 325 8.37 -4.22 7.59
CA LEU A 325 9.48 -4.34 8.53
C LEU A 325 10.32 -5.62 8.36
N GLY A 326 9.97 -6.51 7.42
CA GLY A 326 10.67 -7.77 7.18
C GLY A 326 10.40 -8.84 8.25
N TRP A 327 9.38 -8.66 9.08
CA TRP A 327 9.04 -9.60 10.15
C TRP A 327 8.29 -10.83 9.64
N ILE A 328 7.58 -10.71 8.54
CA ILE A 328 6.95 -11.83 7.83
C ILE A 328 7.26 -11.77 6.34
N THR A 329 6.90 -12.84 5.64
CA THR A 329 6.81 -12.88 4.19
C THR A 329 5.46 -13.53 3.88
N PRO A 330 4.47 -12.76 3.36
CA PRO A 330 3.17 -13.30 3.01
C PRO A 330 3.28 -14.48 2.03
N ILE A 331 2.36 -15.42 2.15
CA ILE A 331 2.24 -16.55 1.23
C ILE A 331 1.39 -16.08 0.05
N GLN A 332 2.01 -15.91 -1.12
CA GLN A 332 1.29 -15.58 -2.35
C GLN A 332 0.27 -16.66 -2.67
N VAL A 333 -0.99 -16.26 -2.83
CA VAL A 333 -2.07 -17.09 -3.34
C VAL A 333 -2.04 -16.99 -4.87
N VAL A 334 -1.90 -18.15 -5.52
CA VAL A 334 -2.02 -18.30 -6.97
C VAL A 334 -3.20 -19.23 -7.21
N GLY A 335 -4.23 -18.74 -7.88
CA GLY A 335 -5.46 -19.49 -8.10
C GLY A 335 -6.23 -19.76 -6.81
N ALA A 336 -6.48 -21.03 -6.47
CA ALA A 336 -7.34 -21.38 -5.33
C ALA A 336 -6.66 -22.26 -4.28
N LEU A 337 -6.66 -21.80 -3.02
CA LEU A 337 -6.34 -22.58 -1.83
C LEU A 337 -7.64 -22.91 -1.07
N ILE A 338 -8.14 -24.12 -1.25
CA ILE A 338 -9.41 -24.57 -0.67
C ILE A 338 -9.21 -25.13 0.74
N ASN A 339 -10.10 -24.75 1.66
CA ASN A 339 -10.12 -25.13 3.07
C ASN A 339 -8.74 -24.93 3.72
N ARG A 340 -8.11 -23.80 3.40
CA ARG A 340 -6.78 -23.47 3.85
C ARG A 340 -6.81 -23.21 5.34
N THR A 341 -5.93 -23.87 6.08
CA THR A 341 -5.73 -23.59 7.50
C THR A 341 -4.94 -22.30 7.67
N ILE A 342 -5.45 -21.39 8.51
CA ILE A 342 -4.87 -20.06 8.77
C ILE A 342 -4.71 -19.92 10.29
N LYS A 343 -3.47 -19.99 10.77
CA LYS A 343 -3.16 -19.81 12.19
C LYS A 343 -3.17 -18.34 12.55
N CYS A 344 -3.51 -18.06 13.80
CA CYS A 344 -3.49 -16.70 14.33
C CYS A 344 -2.08 -16.10 14.26
N VAL A 345 -1.97 -14.83 13.86
CA VAL A 345 -0.68 -14.19 13.58
C VAL A 345 0.13 -13.96 14.83
N GLU A 346 -0.47 -13.89 16.01
CA GLU A 346 0.22 -13.63 17.28
C GLU A 346 1.19 -14.76 17.64
N GLU A 347 0.94 -15.98 17.14
CA GLU A 347 1.81 -17.15 17.36
C GLU A 347 2.58 -17.60 16.12
N SER A 348 2.10 -17.27 14.90
CA SER A 348 2.56 -17.92 13.67
C SER A 348 3.22 -17.00 12.63
N GLY A 349 2.85 -15.71 12.59
CA GLY A 349 3.20 -14.82 11.48
C GLY A 349 2.64 -15.25 10.12
N GLU A 350 1.62 -16.12 10.09
CA GLU A 350 1.02 -16.64 8.86
C GLU A 350 0.05 -15.63 8.25
N VAL A 351 0.42 -15.09 7.08
CA VAL A 351 -0.36 -14.13 6.29
C VAL A 351 -0.41 -14.61 4.84
N TYR A 352 -1.53 -14.39 4.16
CA TYR A 352 -1.71 -14.70 2.74
C TYR A 352 -1.85 -13.42 1.93
N GLN A 353 -1.23 -13.39 0.78
CA GLN A 353 -1.31 -12.27 -0.17
C GLN A 353 -2.14 -12.69 -1.38
N LEU A 354 -3.11 -11.87 -1.77
CA LEU A 354 -3.96 -12.06 -2.95
C LEU A 354 -3.73 -10.88 -3.87
N LEU A 355 -3.39 -11.16 -5.14
CA LEU A 355 -2.77 -10.25 -6.11
C LEU A 355 -1.29 -9.92 -5.83
N PRO A 356 -0.48 -9.70 -6.87
CA PRO A 356 0.94 -9.41 -6.72
C PRO A 356 1.19 -7.99 -6.18
N ASN A 357 2.28 -7.83 -5.43
CA ASN A 357 2.89 -6.54 -5.15
C ASN A 357 4.22 -6.47 -5.93
N PRO A 358 4.25 -5.81 -7.10
CA PRO A 358 5.45 -5.73 -7.90
C PRO A 358 6.51 -4.89 -7.17
N ASN A 359 7.66 -5.48 -6.82
CA ASN A 359 8.80 -4.85 -6.12
C ASN A 359 8.65 -4.64 -4.60
N GLY A 360 7.49 -4.99 -4.04
CA GLY A 360 7.25 -5.00 -2.61
C GLY A 360 8.09 -6.03 -1.83
N PRO A 361 8.27 -5.81 -0.52
CA PRO A 361 7.75 -4.69 0.27
C PRO A 361 8.72 -3.49 0.32
N THR A 362 9.70 -3.41 -0.60
CA THR A 362 10.88 -2.52 -0.46
C THR A 362 10.82 -1.24 -1.29
N ASP A 363 9.83 -1.12 -2.17
CA ASP A 363 9.67 -0.03 -3.11
C ASP A 363 8.82 1.11 -2.54
N TRP A 364 7.92 0.85 -1.59
CA TRP A 364 7.27 1.91 -0.82
C TRP A 364 8.27 2.58 0.13
N VAL A 365 8.44 3.90 0.02
CA VAL A 365 9.26 4.70 0.93
C VAL A 365 8.43 5.85 1.47
N MET A 366 8.41 5.97 2.79
CA MET A 366 7.63 6.97 3.51
C MET A 366 7.89 8.38 2.97
N GLY A 367 6.83 9.00 2.44
CA GLY A 367 6.87 10.38 1.93
C GLY A 367 7.48 10.55 0.53
N GLU A 368 7.88 9.46 -0.15
CA GLU A 368 8.49 9.53 -1.50
C GLU A 368 7.51 9.12 -2.63
N HIS A 369 6.35 8.52 -2.32
CA HIS A 369 5.35 8.06 -3.29
C HIS A 369 5.92 7.09 -4.35
N THR A 370 6.74 6.14 -3.91
CA THR A 370 7.52 5.24 -4.78
C THR A 370 6.95 3.84 -4.95
N GLY A 371 6.03 3.43 -4.06
CA GLY A 371 5.45 2.09 -4.09
C GLY A 371 4.46 1.91 -5.22
N VAL A 372 4.28 0.65 -5.65
CA VAL A 372 3.26 0.26 -6.62
C VAL A 372 2.56 -1.01 -6.15
N GLY A 373 1.37 -1.27 -6.67
CA GLY A 373 0.64 -2.51 -6.40
C GLY A 373 -0.59 -2.29 -5.54
N GLU A 374 -1.66 -2.96 -5.96
CA GLU A 374 -2.97 -2.96 -5.31
C GLU A 374 -3.35 -4.43 -5.06
N TYR A 375 -3.49 -4.80 -3.80
CA TYR A 375 -3.56 -6.20 -3.39
C TYR A 375 -4.24 -6.37 -2.03
N PHE A 376 -4.52 -7.62 -1.64
CA PHE A 376 -5.13 -7.94 -0.36
C PHE A 376 -4.21 -8.79 0.51
N LEU A 377 -4.19 -8.54 1.82
CA LEU A 377 -3.54 -9.38 2.82
C LEU A 377 -4.58 -9.98 3.76
N VAL A 378 -4.53 -11.29 3.97
CA VAL A 378 -5.44 -12.02 4.85
C VAL A 378 -4.67 -12.57 6.04
N GLU A 379 -5.12 -12.23 7.24
CA GLU A 379 -4.57 -12.71 8.50
C GLU A 379 -5.65 -13.13 9.48
N ASN A 380 -5.32 -14.06 10.39
CA ASN A 380 -6.21 -14.44 11.50
C ASN A 380 -5.76 -13.71 12.76
N ARG A 381 -6.63 -12.91 13.37
CA ARG A 381 -6.39 -12.21 14.65
C ARG A 381 -7.17 -12.85 15.77
N TYR A 382 -6.51 -13.11 16.90
CA TYR A 382 -7.10 -13.78 18.06
C TYR A 382 -6.67 -13.10 19.35
N LYS A 383 -7.56 -12.99 20.35
CA LYS A 383 -7.31 -12.18 21.56
C LYS A 383 -6.37 -12.89 22.55
N ILE A 384 -5.09 -12.94 22.20
CA ILE A 384 -4.00 -13.50 22.98
C ILE A 384 -2.78 -12.57 22.92
N GLY A 385 -1.84 -12.75 23.86
CA GLY A 385 -0.65 -11.91 23.91
C GLY A 385 -1.03 -10.43 24.07
N PHE A 386 -0.40 -9.56 23.28
CA PHE A 386 -0.70 -8.14 23.24
C PHE A 386 -2.02 -7.79 22.53
N ASP A 387 -2.54 -8.69 21.69
CA ASP A 387 -3.88 -8.54 21.08
C ASP A 387 -5.05 -8.94 22.01
N ALA A 388 -4.79 -9.23 23.29
CA ALA A 388 -5.82 -9.66 24.24
C ALA A 388 -6.99 -8.65 24.41
N ALA A 389 -6.77 -7.39 24.06
CA ALA A 389 -7.75 -6.31 24.16
C ALA A 389 -8.42 -5.93 22.83
N LEU A 390 -8.13 -6.60 21.71
CA LEU A 390 -8.78 -6.31 20.42
C LEU A 390 -10.31 -6.30 20.52
N PRO A 391 -11.00 -5.49 19.70
CA PRO A 391 -12.46 -5.42 19.70
C PRO A 391 -13.13 -6.75 19.31
N GLY A 392 -12.54 -7.51 18.38
CA GLY A 392 -13.05 -8.78 17.86
C GLY A 392 -11.96 -9.84 17.61
N GLU A 393 -12.39 -10.99 17.10
CA GLU A 393 -11.53 -12.11 16.68
C GLU A 393 -12.03 -12.63 15.33
N GLY A 394 -11.14 -13.00 14.41
CA GLY A 394 -11.53 -13.52 13.10
C GLY A 394 -10.47 -13.27 12.03
N LEU A 395 -10.85 -13.46 10.77
CA LEU A 395 -10.00 -13.06 9.66
C LEU A 395 -10.12 -11.56 9.42
N LEU A 396 -8.99 -10.85 9.43
CA LEU A 396 -8.91 -9.50 8.87
C LEU A 396 -8.47 -9.62 7.41
N ILE A 397 -9.09 -8.79 6.56
CA ILE A 397 -8.74 -8.63 5.16
C ILE A 397 -8.32 -7.19 4.98
N TRP A 398 -7.04 -6.99 4.70
CA TRP A 398 -6.46 -5.68 4.44
C TRP A 398 -6.43 -5.43 2.93
N HIS A 399 -6.92 -4.30 2.47
CA HIS A 399 -6.80 -3.84 1.09
C HIS A 399 -5.69 -2.79 1.04
N ILE A 400 -4.65 -3.08 0.27
CA ILE A 400 -3.41 -2.30 0.22
C ILE A 400 -3.27 -1.66 -1.15
N ASP A 401 -2.93 -0.38 -1.19
CA ASP A 401 -2.45 0.30 -2.40
C ASP A 401 -1.19 1.12 -2.11
N GLU A 402 -0.03 0.60 -2.50
CA GLU A 402 1.27 1.24 -2.24
C GLU A 402 1.55 2.45 -3.14
N SER A 403 0.66 2.79 -4.08
CA SER A 403 0.71 4.08 -4.78
C SER A 403 0.27 5.25 -3.89
N MET A 404 -0.42 4.95 -2.78
CA MET A 404 -0.86 5.94 -1.80
C MET A 404 0.22 6.25 -0.75
N PRO A 405 0.36 7.52 -0.33
CA PRO A 405 1.36 7.91 0.67
C PRO A 405 0.94 7.65 2.11
N ASP A 406 -0.36 7.54 2.38
CA ASP A 406 -0.97 7.45 3.71
C ASP A 406 -2.48 7.09 3.59
N ASN A 407 -3.20 7.18 4.72
CA ASN A 407 -4.62 6.87 4.86
C ASN A 407 -5.52 8.13 4.89
N ASP A 408 -5.02 9.32 4.51
CA ASP A 408 -5.76 10.59 4.62
C ASP A 408 -6.89 10.74 3.58
N ASN A 409 -7.08 9.76 2.69
CA ASN A 409 -8.16 9.75 1.71
C ASN A 409 -9.03 8.53 1.94
N GLU A 410 -10.23 8.72 2.48
CA GLU A 410 -11.14 7.62 2.84
C GLU A 410 -11.54 6.78 1.64
N ASP A 411 -11.60 7.39 0.46
CA ASP A 411 -11.96 6.72 -0.79
C ASP A 411 -10.78 5.93 -1.40
N HIS A 412 -9.54 6.12 -0.92
CA HIS A 412 -8.33 5.48 -1.46
C HIS A 412 -7.16 5.52 -0.46
N LYS A 413 -7.03 4.47 0.37
CA LYS A 413 -6.07 4.41 1.48
C LYS A 413 -4.82 3.59 1.10
N LEU A 414 -3.69 3.83 1.78
CA LEU A 414 -2.51 2.96 1.71
C LEU A 414 -2.79 1.58 2.32
N VAL A 415 -3.37 1.57 3.53
CA VAL A 415 -3.79 0.34 4.23
C VAL A 415 -5.23 0.53 4.68
N ASP A 416 -6.14 -0.26 4.13
CA ASP A 416 -7.56 -0.25 4.47
C ASP A 416 -7.99 -1.56 5.11
N LEU A 417 -8.92 -1.51 6.07
CA LEU A 417 -9.53 -2.71 6.62
C LEU A 417 -10.91 -2.90 5.98
N GLU A 418 -11.10 -4.04 5.34
CA GLU A 418 -12.40 -4.42 4.78
C GLU A 418 -13.33 -4.92 5.90
N GLU A 419 -14.08 -4.02 6.53
CA GLU A 419 -14.99 -4.30 7.67
C GLU A 419 -16.12 -5.28 7.26
N ALA A 420 -16.15 -6.50 7.80
CA ALA A 420 -16.99 -7.60 7.33
C ALA A 420 -18.52 -7.36 7.38
N ASP A 421 -18.98 -6.38 8.16
CA ASP A 421 -20.39 -6.00 8.24
C ASP A 421 -20.79 -4.91 7.22
N GLY A 422 -19.81 -4.28 6.57
CA GLY A 422 -19.98 -3.20 5.62
C GLY A 422 -20.70 -1.96 6.18
N LEU A 423 -20.53 -1.70 7.49
CA LEU A 423 -21.03 -0.48 8.14
C LEU A 423 -20.13 0.73 7.92
N ASN A 424 -18.87 0.51 7.54
CA ASN A 424 -17.86 1.54 7.36
C ASN A 424 -17.72 2.38 8.64
N ASP A 425 -17.68 1.75 9.81
CA ASP A 425 -17.73 2.45 11.10
C ASP A 425 -16.43 3.21 11.35
N LEU A 426 -15.30 2.69 10.85
CA LEU A 426 -14.00 3.37 10.85
C LEU A 426 -14.04 4.64 9.99
N ASP A 427 -14.50 4.54 8.75
CA ASP A 427 -14.62 5.68 7.82
C ASP A 427 -15.62 6.73 8.31
N ASN A 428 -16.70 6.30 8.94
CA ASN A 428 -17.76 7.20 9.42
C ASN A 428 -17.50 7.75 10.82
N CYS A 429 -16.33 7.48 11.42
CA CYS A 429 -15.98 7.86 12.79
C CYS A 429 -17.03 7.41 13.83
N VAL A 430 -17.65 6.24 13.63
CA VAL A 430 -18.68 5.70 14.53
C VAL A 430 -18.03 5.09 15.76
N ASN A 431 -17.03 4.23 15.54
CA ASN A 431 -16.21 3.58 16.55
C ASN A 431 -14.79 3.32 16.00
N TYR A 432 -13.86 2.87 16.84
CA TYR A 432 -12.47 2.58 16.46
C TYR A 432 -12.28 1.12 16.00
N GLY A 433 -13.36 0.43 15.64
CA GLY A 433 -13.41 -0.99 15.36
C GLY A 433 -14.23 -1.75 16.40
N ASP A 434 -14.90 -2.81 15.98
CA ASP A 434 -15.75 -3.62 16.84
C ASP A 434 -15.73 -5.13 16.50
N ALA A 435 -16.59 -5.91 17.15
CA ALA A 435 -16.57 -7.36 17.02
C ALA A 435 -17.16 -7.87 15.69
N THR A 436 -17.77 -7.00 14.89
CA THR A 436 -18.36 -7.35 13.59
C THR A 436 -17.48 -7.04 12.38
N ASP A 437 -16.34 -6.35 12.57
CA ASP A 437 -15.37 -6.09 11.50
C ASP A 437 -14.64 -7.36 11.01
N PRO A 438 -14.26 -8.35 11.86
CA PRO A 438 -13.58 -9.54 11.38
C PRO A 438 -14.51 -10.51 10.62
N TRP A 439 -13.97 -11.13 9.58
CA TRP A 439 -14.67 -12.11 8.76
C TRP A 439 -14.67 -13.51 9.41
N TYR A 440 -15.87 -14.09 9.55
CA TYR A 440 -16.05 -15.49 10.00
C TYR A 440 -17.34 -16.14 9.46
N ASN A 441 -17.78 -15.71 8.28
CA ASN A 441 -19.03 -16.15 7.65
C ASN A 441 -18.78 -16.90 6.32
N SER A 442 -19.77 -17.68 5.88
CA SER A 442 -19.63 -18.50 4.67
C SER A 442 -19.73 -17.71 3.35
N SER A 443 -20.46 -16.58 3.34
CA SER A 443 -20.63 -15.75 2.14
C SER A 443 -19.33 -15.07 1.75
N GLY A 444 -18.53 -14.67 2.75
CA GLY A 444 -17.17 -14.18 2.58
C GLY A 444 -17.08 -12.87 1.81
N PHE A 445 -15.85 -12.53 1.45
CA PHE A 445 -15.45 -11.34 0.72
C PHE A 445 -15.29 -11.70 -0.76
N THR A 446 -16.02 -11.00 -1.63
CA THR A 446 -16.14 -11.27 -3.08
C THR A 446 -16.45 -9.96 -3.83
N GLU A 447 -16.47 -9.99 -5.15
CA GLU A 447 -16.78 -8.85 -6.02
C GLU A 447 -18.23 -8.33 -5.85
N ILE A 448 -19.12 -9.12 -5.22
CA ILE A 448 -20.53 -8.77 -4.97
C ILE A 448 -20.89 -8.65 -3.48
N SER A 449 -19.92 -8.80 -2.55
CA SER A 449 -20.18 -8.62 -1.12
C SER A 449 -20.23 -7.13 -0.74
N ASN A 450 -20.50 -6.83 0.53
CA ASN A 450 -20.34 -5.49 1.09
C ASN A 450 -19.54 -5.61 2.40
N PRO A 451 -18.29 -5.10 2.44
CA PRO A 451 -17.55 -4.50 1.33
C PRO A 451 -17.19 -5.55 0.26
N ASN A 452 -16.77 -5.09 -0.91
CA ASN A 452 -16.49 -5.94 -2.08
C ASN A 452 -14.99 -5.98 -2.39
N SER A 453 -14.56 -7.01 -3.10
CA SER A 453 -13.16 -7.19 -3.50
C SER A 453 -12.75 -6.45 -4.76
N ASN A 454 -13.51 -5.47 -5.26
CA ASN A 454 -13.09 -4.73 -6.46
C ASN A 454 -11.87 -3.85 -6.13
N LEU A 455 -11.08 -3.56 -7.16
CA LEU A 455 -10.04 -2.55 -7.10
C LEU A 455 -10.66 -1.15 -6.93
N TYR A 456 -9.90 -0.17 -6.47
CA TYR A 456 -10.29 1.22 -6.26
C TYR A 456 -10.81 1.90 -7.54
N ASN A 457 -10.37 1.43 -8.73
CA ASN A 457 -10.93 1.89 -10.01
C ASN A 457 -12.34 1.31 -10.33
N GLY A 458 -12.86 0.43 -9.47
CA GLY A 458 -14.15 -0.25 -9.59
C GLY A 458 -14.14 -1.55 -10.39
N THR A 459 -13.00 -2.00 -10.91
CA THR A 459 -12.91 -3.26 -11.66
C THR A 459 -12.85 -4.47 -10.72
N PRO A 460 -13.52 -5.59 -11.04
CA PRO A 460 -13.38 -6.83 -10.27
C PRO A 460 -11.93 -7.30 -10.24
N SER A 461 -11.41 -7.56 -9.05
CA SER A 461 -10.04 -8.05 -8.83
C SER A 461 -9.86 -9.56 -9.10
N GLY A 462 -10.98 -10.31 -9.14
CA GLY A 462 -10.97 -11.77 -9.12
C GLY A 462 -10.69 -12.39 -7.74
N VAL A 463 -10.48 -11.59 -6.70
CA VAL A 463 -10.21 -12.06 -5.34
C VAL A 463 -11.49 -12.51 -4.63
N LYS A 464 -11.44 -13.69 -4.01
CA LYS A 464 -12.49 -14.21 -3.13
C LYS A 464 -11.91 -14.85 -1.87
N VAL A 465 -12.47 -14.52 -0.72
CA VAL A 465 -12.18 -15.15 0.58
C VAL A 465 -13.48 -15.65 1.17
N VAL A 466 -13.76 -16.96 1.02
CA VAL A 466 -15.08 -17.53 1.29
C VAL A 466 -15.01 -18.78 2.18
N ASN A 467 -16.15 -19.32 2.58
CA ASN A 467 -16.24 -20.52 3.43
C ASN A 467 -15.42 -20.40 4.73
N ILE A 468 -15.47 -19.21 5.33
CA ILE A 468 -14.66 -18.86 6.49
C ILE A 468 -15.26 -19.52 7.74
N SER A 469 -14.43 -20.21 8.52
CA SER A 469 -14.84 -20.84 9.77
C SER A 469 -15.13 -19.82 10.87
N PHE A 470 -15.72 -20.29 11.98
CA PHE A 470 -15.83 -19.48 13.19
C PHE A 470 -14.45 -19.06 13.75
N PRO A 471 -14.38 -17.94 14.49
CA PRO A 471 -13.12 -17.45 15.07
C PRO A 471 -12.46 -18.47 16.00
N GLY A 472 -11.13 -18.50 15.93
CA GLY A 472 -10.28 -19.35 16.77
C GLY A 472 -8.82 -19.18 16.42
N LYS A 473 -7.92 -19.68 17.29
CA LYS A 473 -6.46 -19.70 17.03
C LYS A 473 -6.08 -20.33 15.69
N VAL A 474 -6.95 -21.17 15.15
CA VAL A 474 -6.84 -21.76 13.83
C VAL A 474 -8.19 -21.62 13.16
N MET A 475 -8.22 -20.90 12.05
CA MET A 475 -9.39 -20.77 11.18
C MET A 475 -9.15 -21.52 9.87
N THR A 476 -10.22 -21.71 9.09
CA THR A 476 -10.15 -22.18 7.71
C THR A 476 -10.92 -21.26 6.78
N ALA A 477 -10.40 -21.05 5.57
CA ALA A 477 -11.10 -20.34 4.49
C ALA A 477 -10.65 -20.87 3.13
N ASP A 478 -11.47 -20.61 2.10
CA ASP A 478 -11.05 -20.72 0.71
C ASP A 478 -10.48 -19.37 0.29
N LEU A 479 -9.21 -19.35 -0.15
CA LEU A 479 -8.53 -18.16 -0.67
C LEU A 479 -8.38 -18.32 -2.17
N ILE A 480 -9.01 -17.45 -2.94
CA ILE A 480 -9.12 -17.60 -4.39
C ILE A 480 -8.72 -16.29 -5.06
N VAL A 481 -7.90 -16.40 -6.10
CA VAL A 481 -7.61 -15.35 -7.07
C VAL A 481 -7.94 -15.91 -8.45
N GLU A 482 -9.04 -15.44 -9.03
CA GLU A 482 -9.47 -15.77 -10.39
C GLU A 482 -8.82 -14.75 -11.33
N PHE A 483 -7.77 -15.17 -12.05
CA PHE A 483 -7.27 -14.40 -13.20
C PHE A 483 -8.06 -14.85 -14.44
N THR A 484 -8.46 -13.92 -15.29
CA THR A 484 -8.82 -14.24 -16.68
C THR A 484 -7.52 -14.33 -17.44
N THR A 485 -6.98 -15.52 -17.66
CA THR A 485 -5.79 -15.60 -18.52
C THR A 485 -6.23 -15.56 -19.99
N ILE A 486 -5.53 -14.80 -20.83
CA ILE A 486 -5.91 -14.61 -22.24
C ILE A 486 -4.87 -15.27 -23.14
N ILE A 487 -5.35 -15.97 -24.18
CA ILE A 487 -4.54 -16.31 -25.35
C ILE A 487 -5.16 -15.62 -26.56
N SER A 488 -4.32 -14.91 -27.31
CA SER A 488 -4.74 -14.13 -28.47
C SER A 488 -3.93 -14.49 -29.70
N VAL A 489 -4.56 -14.30 -30.85
CA VAL A 489 -3.96 -14.39 -32.17
C VAL A 489 -3.91 -12.99 -32.77
N ASP A 490 -2.77 -12.61 -33.32
CA ASP A 490 -2.66 -11.43 -34.18
C ASP A 490 -2.19 -11.85 -35.57
N SER A 491 -2.89 -11.39 -36.61
CA SER A 491 -2.61 -11.64 -38.01
C SER A 491 -2.59 -10.32 -38.80
N PRO A 492 -1.96 -10.25 -39.98
CA PRO A 492 -2.02 -9.06 -40.82
C PRO A 492 -3.45 -8.81 -41.30
N GLU A 493 -3.86 -7.54 -41.38
CA GLU A 493 -5.19 -7.16 -41.89
C GLU A 493 -5.40 -7.61 -43.35
N GLU A 494 -4.35 -7.57 -44.16
CA GLU A 494 -4.36 -7.89 -45.59
C GLU A 494 -3.03 -8.51 -46.06
N VAL A 495 -3.10 -9.52 -46.93
CA VAL A 495 -1.95 -10.16 -47.60
C VAL A 495 -2.28 -10.49 -49.06
N ALA A 496 -1.27 -10.54 -49.93
CA ALA A 496 -1.48 -10.93 -51.32
C ALA A 496 -1.47 -12.46 -51.50
N VAL A 497 -2.20 -12.98 -52.49
CA VAL A 497 -2.05 -14.37 -52.94
C VAL A 497 -0.58 -14.66 -53.27
N ASP A 498 -0.11 -15.85 -52.89
CA ASP A 498 1.28 -16.31 -52.98
C ASP A 498 2.28 -15.66 -52.00
N GLU A 499 1.86 -14.72 -51.16
CA GLU A 499 2.70 -14.11 -50.11
C GLU A 499 2.84 -15.03 -48.87
N GLU A 500 4.03 -15.05 -48.29
CA GLU A 500 4.28 -15.62 -46.97
C GLU A 500 4.08 -14.54 -45.90
N PHE A 501 3.35 -14.88 -44.83
CA PHE A 501 3.05 -13.96 -43.74
C PHE A 501 3.09 -14.66 -42.38
N GLN A 502 3.12 -13.87 -41.31
CA GLN A 502 3.24 -14.35 -39.95
C GLN A 502 1.97 -14.10 -39.15
N VAL A 503 1.63 -15.05 -38.29
CA VAL A 503 0.53 -14.97 -37.31
C VAL A 503 1.14 -15.20 -35.93
N THR A 504 0.90 -14.30 -35.00
CA THR A 504 1.51 -14.34 -33.66
C THR A 504 0.51 -14.83 -32.63
N ILE A 505 0.97 -15.71 -31.74
CA ILE A 505 0.26 -16.17 -30.55
C ILE A 505 0.84 -15.45 -29.34
N SER A 506 -0.03 -14.84 -28.57
CA SER A 506 0.34 -14.05 -27.40
C SER A 506 -0.44 -14.50 -26.17
N VAL A 507 0.19 -14.43 -25.00
CA VAL A 507 -0.45 -14.72 -23.70
C VAL A 507 -0.45 -13.47 -22.83
N GLU A 508 -1.46 -13.35 -21.99
CA GLU A 508 -1.64 -12.21 -21.09
C GLU A 508 -2.33 -12.66 -19.79
N ASP A 509 -2.08 -11.95 -18.70
CA ASP A 509 -2.62 -12.20 -17.36
C ASP A 509 -2.34 -13.62 -16.83
N VAL A 510 -1.09 -14.07 -16.95
CA VAL A 510 -0.61 -15.33 -16.36
C VAL A 510 0.70 -15.19 -15.62
N GLN A 511 0.80 -15.84 -14.45
CA GLN A 511 2.03 -15.95 -13.68
C GLN A 511 2.50 -17.40 -13.58
N GLY A 512 3.81 -17.61 -13.72
CA GLY A 512 4.48 -18.89 -13.62
C GLY A 512 4.01 -19.89 -14.66
N LEU A 513 3.71 -19.43 -15.89
CA LEU A 513 3.35 -20.30 -17.00
C LEU A 513 4.53 -21.22 -17.31
N THR A 514 4.32 -22.53 -17.22
CA THR A 514 5.35 -23.56 -17.44
C THR A 514 5.05 -24.48 -18.61
N ALA A 515 3.78 -24.53 -19.02
CA ALA A 515 3.37 -25.15 -20.27
C ALA A 515 2.08 -24.52 -20.76
N PHE A 516 1.86 -24.52 -22.06
CA PHE A 516 0.57 -24.24 -22.66
C PHE A 516 0.34 -25.08 -23.91
N THR A 517 -0.92 -25.31 -24.24
CA THR A 517 -1.37 -25.94 -25.46
C THR A 517 -2.36 -25.00 -26.13
N PHE A 518 -2.27 -24.90 -27.45
CA PHE A 518 -3.32 -24.27 -28.23
C PHE A 518 -3.60 -25.07 -29.51
N LYS A 519 -4.77 -24.82 -30.09
CA LYS A 519 -5.13 -25.29 -31.42
C LYS A 519 -5.74 -24.16 -32.23
N LEU A 520 -5.08 -23.84 -33.33
CA LEU A 520 -5.48 -22.79 -34.26
C LEU A 520 -6.08 -23.43 -35.51
N ALA A 521 -7.34 -23.13 -35.78
CA ALA A 521 -8.05 -23.51 -37.00
C ALA A 521 -7.95 -22.40 -38.05
N PHE A 522 -7.89 -22.79 -39.32
CA PHE A 522 -7.85 -21.91 -40.48
C PHE A 522 -8.45 -22.62 -41.70
N ASP A 523 -8.78 -21.87 -42.75
CA ASP A 523 -9.27 -22.42 -44.02
C ASP A 523 -8.08 -22.88 -44.89
N GLU A 524 -7.93 -24.19 -45.04
CA GLU A 524 -6.86 -24.80 -45.84
C GLU A 524 -6.98 -24.55 -47.36
N ASP A 525 -8.15 -24.13 -47.84
CA ASP A 525 -8.32 -23.72 -49.24
C ASP A 525 -7.77 -22.30 -49.46
N LEU A 526 -7.62 -21.50 -48.39
CA LEU A 526 -7.16 -20.11 -48.44
C LEU A 526 -5.71 -19.93 -48.00
N VAL A 527 -5.23 -20.69 -47.01
CA VAL A 527 -3.87 -20.55 -46.46
C VAL A 527 -3.20 -21.91 -46.20
N GLU A 528 -1.88 -21.95 -46.34
CA GLU A 528 -1.04 -23.13 -46.04
C GLU A 528 -0.08 -22.82 -44.89
N TYR A 529 -0.12 -23.61 -43.82
CA TYR A 529 0.81 -23.53 -42.71
C TYR A 529 2.21 -24.04 -43.09
N GLN A 530 3.26 -23.25 -42.82
CA GLN A 530 4.65 -23.54 -43.19
C GLN A 530 5.56 -23.89 -42.00
N GLY A 531 5.23 -23.45 -40.79
CA GLY A 531 6.02 -23.74 -39.58
C GLY A 531 5.85 -22.73 -38.45
N TYR A 532 6.62 -22.90 -37.38
CA TYR A 532 6.60 -22.03 -36.19
C TYR A 532 8.01 -21.62 -35.76
N GLU A 533 8.08 -20.51 -35.04
CA GLU A 533 9.24 -20.06 -34.27
C GLU A 533 8.80 -19.63 -32.86
N LEU A 534 9.62 -19.93 -31.85
CA LEU A 534 9.42 -19.42 -30.50
C LEU A 534 10.07 -18.05 -30.38
N THR A 535 9.43 -17.13 -29.66
CA THR A 535 10.02 -15.81 -29.38
C THR A 535 11.17 -15.91 -28.38
N ASP A 536 11.97 -14.85 -28.25
CA ASP A 536 13.07 -14.78 -27.28
C ASP A 536 12.62 -15.02 -25.82
N VAL A 537 11.34 -14.78 -25.52
CA VAL A 537 10.74 -14.97 -24.18
C VAL A 537 10.75 -16.45 -23.77
N ILE A 538 10.54 -17.36 -24.73
CA ILE A 538 10.45 -18.80 -24.50
C ILE A 538 11.34 -19.62 -25.44
N ALA A 539 12.42 -19.03 -25.95
CA ALA A 539 13.27 -19.64 -26.98
C ALA A 539 13.91 -20.98 -26.57
N ASP A 540 14.04 -21.25 -25.28
CA ASP A 540 14.58 -22.50 -24.71
C ASP A 540 13.51 -23.54 -24.38
N TRP A 541 12.22 -23.24 -24.61
CA TRP A 541 11.13 -24.17 -24.36
C TRP A 541 11.03 -25.25 -25.43
N THR A 542 10.39 -26.35 -25.08
CA THR A 542 10.18 -27.49 -25.96
C THR A 542 8.78 -27.45 -26.56
N VAL A 543 8.67 -27.81 -27.85
CA VAL A 543 7.39 -27.86 -28.58
C VAL A 543 7.12 -29.28 -29.06
N GLN A 544 5.87 -29.72 -28.93
CA GLN A 544 5.31 -30.85 -29.66
C GLN A 544 4.23 -30.32 -30.60
N GLU A 545 4.42 -30.54 -31.90
CA GLU A 545 3.53 -30.07 -32.95
C GLU A 545 2.65 -31.21 -33.48
N ALA A 546 1.39 -30.91 -33.73
CA ALA A 546 0.45 -31.74 -34.46
C ALA A 546 -0.31 -30.90 -35.50
N THR A 547 -0.23 -31.30 -36.76
CA THR A 547 -0.90 -30.64 -37.88
C THR A 547 -1.95 -31.54 -38.52
N GLY A 548 -2.97 -30.93 -39.12
CA GLY A 548 -3.95 -31.62 -39.94
C GLY A 548 -4.61 -30.67 -40.93
N ALA A 549 -5.62 -31.18 -41.63
CA ALA A 549 -6.40 -30.39 -42.56
C ALA A 549 -7.07 -29.20 -41.84
N GLY A 550 -6.71 -27.98 -42.20
CA GLY A 550 -7.24 -26.73 -41.63
C GLY A 550 -6.91 -26.46 -40.16
N TYR A 551 -5.84 -27.05 -39.59
CA TYR A 551 -5.39 -26.67 -38.24
C TYR A 551 -3.92 -26.96 -37.94
N VAL A 552 -3.39 -26.22 -36.97
CA VAL A 552 -2.14 -26.50 -36.26
C VAL A 552 -2.39 -26.52 -34.75
N SER A 553 -1.77 -27.46 -34.04
CA SER A 553 -1.80 -27.51 -32.58
C SER A 553 -0.39 -27.69 -32.03
N LEU A 554 -0.04 -26.85 -31.07
CA LEU A 554 1.25 -26.90 -30.38
C LEU A 554 1.04 -27.15 -28.89
N VAL A 555 1.84 -28.05 -28.33
CA VAL A 555 2.07 -28.19 -26.90
C VAL A 555 3.45 -27.65 -26.60
N VAL A 556 3.51 -26.51 -25.90
CA VAL A 556 4.73 -25.77 -25.57
C VAL A 556 4.99 -25.90 -24.07
N TYR A 557 6.20 -26.26 -23.66
CA TYR A 557 6.51 -26.51 -22.24
C TYR A 557 7.99 -26.36 -21.90
N THR A 558 8.26 -26.06 -20.64
CA THR A 558 9.62 -26.01 -20.08
C THR A 558 9.82 -27.04 -18.97
N GLY A 559 11.08 -27.47 -18.80
CA GLY A 559 11.53 -28.20 -17.61
C GLY A 559 12.23 -27.29 -16.59
N GLY A 560 12.31 -25.99 -16.87
CA GLY A 560 12.95 -24.94 -16.08
C GLY A 560 11.95 -24.00 -15.41
N GLU A 561 12.35 -22.74 -15.22
CA GLU A 561 11.49 -21.69 -14.67
C GLU A 561 10.41 -21.29 -15.68
N GLY A 562 9.20 -21.02 -15.17
CA GLY A 562 8.10 -20.49 -15.99
C GLY A 562 8.25 -19.00 -16.26
N ILE A 563 7.37 -18.46 -17.12
CA ILE A 563 7.29 -17.02 -17.40
C ILE A 563 6.10 -16.37 -16.72
N ASP A 564 6.23 -15.09 -16.43
CA ASP A 564 5.14 -14.20 -16.03
C ASP A 564 4.81 -13.28 -17.22
N ALA A 565 3.55 -13.26 -17.65
CA ALA A 565 3.03 -12.37 -18.68
C ALA A 565 1.89 -11.56 -18.08
N THR A 566 2.23 -10.48 -17.37
CA THR A 566 1.27 -9.52 -16.78
C THR A 566 0.71 -8.52 -17.78
N GLN A 567 1.19 -8.57 -19.03
CA GLN A 567 0.72 -7.83 -20.19
C GLN A 567 0.85 -8.75 -21.41
N LYS A 568 0.15 -8.42 -22.50
CA LYS A 568 0.27 -9.13 -23.79
C LYS A 568 1.72 -9.38 -24.18
N THR A 569 2.08 -10.66 -24.21
CA THR A 569 3.43 -11.15 -24.47
C THR A 569 3.41 -12.17 -25.60
N ASP A 570 4.08 -11.86 -26.70
CA ASP A 570 4.22 -12.75 -27.85
C ASP A 570 5.08 -13.96 -27.47
N VAL A 571 4.54 -15.17 -27.69
CA VAL A 571 5.20 -16.42 -27.31
C VAL A 571 5.54 -17.31 -28.52
N VAL A 572 4.70 -17.33 -29.56
CA VAL A 572 4.93 -18.14 -30.75
C VAL A 572 4.59 -17.34 -32.00
N THR A 573 5.40 -17.45 -33.04
CA THR A 573 5.09 -16.94 -34.38
C THR A 573 4.89 -18.11 -35.33
N LEU A 574 3.76 -18.15 -36.02
CA LEU A 574 3.40 -19.15 -37.03
C LEU A 574 3.57 -18.53 -38.42
N THR A 575 4.15 -19.26 -39.36
CA THR A 575 4.31 -18.82 -40.76
C THR A 575 3.27 -19.50 -41.64
N PHE A 576 2.58 -18.71 -42.44
CA PHE A 576 1.58 -19.15 -43.41
C PHE A 576 1.90 -18.63 -44.81
N LYS A 577 1.39 -19.32 -45.83
CA LYS A 577 1.38 -18.87 -47.22
C LYS A 577 -0.05 -18.71 -47.71
N ALA A 578 -0.38 -17.57 -48.32
CA ALA A 578 -1.68 -17.33 -48.94
C ALA A 578 -1.83 -18.12 -50.26
N LEU A 579 -2.94 -18.84 -50.43
CA LEU A 579 -3.21 -19.71 -51.59
C LEU A 579 -4.26 -19.15 -52.55
N ALA A 580 -5.31 -18.52 -52.01
CA ALA A 580 -6.45 -18.06 -52.78
C ALA A 580 -7.13 -16.86 -52.13
N GLU A 581 -7.85 -16.08 -52.93
CA GLU A 581 -8.62 -14.95 -52.44
C GLU A 581 -9.71 -15.35 -51.45
N GLY A 582 -9.90 -14.56 -50.41
CA GLY A 582 -10.92 -14.78 -49.41
C GLY A 582 -10.59 -14.08 -48.09
N THR A 583 -11.45 -14.26 -47.10
CA THR A 583 -11.16 -13.84 -45.72
C THR A 583 -10.93 -15.09 -44.91
N ASN A 584 -9.70 -15.28 -44.41
CA ASN A 584 -9.37 -16.37 -43.51
C ASN A 584 -9.52 -15.91 -42.06
N THR A 585 -10.24 -16.68 -41.25
CA THR A 585 -10.27 -16.50 -39.78
C THR A 585 -9.31 -17.49 -39.15
N PHE A 586 -8.43 -16.99 -38.27
CA PHE A 586 -7.59 -17.79 -37.41
C PHE A 586 -8.29 -17.96 -36.07
N ASP A 587 -8.90 -19.13 -35.88
CA ASP A 587 -9.84 -19.44 -34.79
C ASP A 587 -9.17 -20.33 -33.73
N LEU A 588 -9.07 -19.85 -32.50
CA LEU A 588 -8.60 -20.60 -31.34
C LEU A 588 -9.71 -21.52 -30.81
N GLN A 589 -9.48 -22.82 -30.87
CA GLN A 589 -10.51 -23.80 -30.52
C GLN A 589 -10.61 -24.06 -29.00
N ASP A 590 -11.76 -23.68 -28.41
CA ASP A 590 -12.11 -23.75 -26.97
C ASP A 590 -11.69 -25.02 -26.21
N SER A 591 -11.80 -26.21 -26.82
CA SER A 591 -11.61 -27.47 -26.07
C SER A 591 -10.14 -27.87 -25.85
N ASP A 592 -9.20 -27.22 -26.53
CA ASP A 592 -7.80 -27.65 -26.63
C ASP A 592 -6.80 -26.59 -26.11
N ASN A 593 -7.28 -25.45 -25.63
CA ASN A 593 -6.44 -24.38 -25.08
C ASN A 593 -6.27 -24.54 -23.56
N THR A 594 -5.06 -24.88 -23.12
CA THR A 594 -4.76 -25.06 -21.68
C THR A 594 -3.40 -24.49 -21.34
N GLY A 595 -3.28 -23.77 -20.24
CA GLY A 595 -1.99 -23.46 -19.63
C GLY A 595 -1.81 -24.21 -18.31
N TYR A 596 -0.55 -24.31 -17.88
CA TYR A 596 -0.12 -24.98 -16.66
C TYR A 596 0.89 -24.10 -15.95
N THR A 597 0.67 -23.91 -14.66
CA THR A 597 1.64 -23.27 -13.78
C THR A 597 2.39 -24.31 -12.95
N ALA A 598 3.50 -23.91 -12.33
CA ALA A 598 4.30 -24.79 -11.46
C ALA A 598 3.49 -25.45 -10.32
N ASN A 599 2.33 -24.90 -9.98
CA ASN A 599 1.43 -25.39 -8.93
C ASN A 599 0.41 -26.44 -9.43
N GLY A 600 0.45 -26.82 -10.71
CA GLY A 600 -0.39 -27.89 -11.27
C GLY A 600 -1.86 -27.50 -11.47
N GLN A 601 -2.18 -26.21 -11.53
CA GLN A 601 -3.51 -25.75 -11.89
C GLN A 601 -3.78 -25.98 -13.38
N THR A 602 -5.01 -26.40 -13.67
CA THR A 602 -5.55 -26.61 -15.02
C THR A 602 -6.64 -25.58 -15.30
N SER A 603 -6.67 -25.09 -16.55
CA SER A 603 -7.47 -23.99 -17.13
C SER A 603 -6.86 -22.61 -16.89
N VAL A 604 -6.09 -22.15 -17.87
CA VAL A 604 -5.32 -20.90 -17.82
C VAL A 604 -5.54 -20.14 -19.13
N PHE A 605 -6.67 -20.34 -19.83
CA PHE A 605 -7.09 -19.41 -20.88
C PHE A 605 -8.61 -19.32 -20.80
N ASP A 606 -9.09 -18.22 -20.22
CA ASP A 606 -10.50 -17.95 -19.94
C ASP A 606 -11.14 -17.11 -21.05
N GLU A 607 -10.32 -16.43 -21.86
CA GLU A 607 -10.72 -15.67 -23.03
C GLU A 607 -9.81 -16.00 -24.24
N LEU A 608 -10.44 -16.20 -25.39
CA LEU A 608 -9.79 -16.47 -26.67
C LEU A 608 -10.08 -15.31 -27.62
N VAL A 609 -9.01 -14.75 -28.19
CA VAL A 609 -9.15 -13.65 -29.16
C VAL A 609 -8.68 -14.14 -30.52
N ASP A 610 -9.65 -14.36 -31.41
CA ASP A 610 -9.45 -14.72 -32.82
C ASP A 610 -9.13 -13.49 -33.68
N ASP A 611 -8.55 -13.71 -34.85
CA ASP A 611 -8.29 -12.64 -35.81
C ASP A 611 -8.54 -13.07 -37.27
N THR A 612 -8.65 -12.10 -38.17
CA THR A 612 -8.98 -12.31 -39.59
C THR A 612 -7.99 -11.63 -40.52
N THR A 613 -7.58 -12.35 -41.56
CA THR A 613 -6.76 -11.82 -42.65
C THR A 613 -7.56 -11.82 -43.95
N ASN A 614 -7.56 -10.70 -44.66
CA ASN A 614 -8.07 -10.63 -46.03
C ASN A 614 -6.97 -10.97 -47.03
N ILE A 615 -7.22 -11.95 -47.89
CA ILE A 615 -6.32 -12.37 -48.95
C ILE A 615 -6.85 -11.81 -50.26
N THR A 616 -6.07 -10.93 -50.87
CA THR A 616 -6.43 -10.26 -52.12
C THR A 616 -5.56 -10.77 -53.27
N GLU A 617 -6.09 -10.72 -54.50
CA GLU A 617 -5.33 -11.08 -55.69
C GLU A 617 -3.94 -10.43 -55.69
N SER A 618 -2.92 -11.23 -56.03
CA SER A 618 -1.59 -10.68 -56.28
C SER A 618 -1.70 -9.62 -57.36
N ILE A 619 -1.30 -8.39 -57.03
CA ILE A 619 -1.43 -7.20 -57.88
C ILE A 619 -0.67 -7.36 -59.20
N MET A 620 0.33 -8.26 -59.22
CA MET A 620 1.09 -8.65 -60.40
C MET A 620 0.26 -9.43 -61.45
N GLY A 621 -0.93 -9.93 -61.09
CA GLY A 621 -1.88 -10.52 -62.01
C GLY A 621 -2.84 -9.51 -62.65
N ILE A 622 -3.00 -8.33 -62.03
CA ILE A 622 -3.95 -7.29 -62.45
C ILE A 622 -3.31 -6.34 -63.47
N TYR A 623 -2.01 -6.04 -63.33
CA TYR A 623 -1.25 -5.19 -64.25
C TYR A 623 -0.11 -5.97 -64.91
N ASP A 624 -0.14 -6.05 -66.24
CA ASP A 624 0.81 -6.84 -67.03
C ASP A 624 2.19 -6.15 -67.03
N LYS A 625 3.26 -6.89 -66.69
CA LYS A 625 4.61 -6.36 -66.87
C LYS A 625 4.89 -6.25 -68.37
N ASN A 626 5.57 -5.19 -68.78
CA ASN A 626 6.12 -5.17 -70.13
C ASN A 626 7.18 -6.29 -70.30
N ASP A 627 7.61 -6.58 -71.53
CA ASP A 627 8.55 -7.68 -71.86
C ASP A 627 9.88 -7.66 -71.06
N ASP A 628 10.20 -6.55 -70.40
CA ASP A 628 11.40 -6.33 -69.58
C ASP A 628 11.15 -6.45 -68.05
N GLY A 629 9.91 -6.76 -67.64
CA GLY A 629 9.55 -6.98 -66.23
C GLY A 629 9.19 -5.73 -65.44
N GLU A 630 8.99 -4.59 -66.12
CA GLU A 630 8.69 -3.29 -65.51
C GLU A 630 7.20 -2.92 -65.62
N ILE A 631 6.73 -2.10 -64.68
CA ILE A 631 5.40 -1.47 -64.74
C ILE A 631 5.53 -0.13 -65.46
N SER A 632 4.66 0.14 -66.43
CA SER A 632 4.65 1.40 -67.15
C SER A 632 4.05 2.53 -66.31
N GLY A 633 4.44 3.78 -66.61
CA GLY A 633 3.82 4.93 -65.97
C GLY A 633 2.30 5.07 -66.23
N LEU A 634 1.79 4.43 -67.28
CA LEU A 634 0.36 4.41 -67.58
C LEU A 634 -0.39 3.42 -66.68
N GLU A 635 0.18 2.23 -66.45
CA GLU A 635 -0.37 1.24 -65.52
C GLU A 635 -0.36 1.75 -64.08
N LEU A 636 0.68 2.49 -63.68
CA LEU A 636 0.70 3.12 -62.36
C LEU A 636 -0.41 4.18 -62.20
N LEU A 637 -0.69 4.94 -63.27
CA LEU A 637 -1.79 5.91 -63.27
C LEU A 637 -3.15 5.23 -63.16
N THR A 638 -3.35 4.13 -63.89
CA THR A 638 -4.56 3.29 -63.78
C THR A 638 -4.72 2.73 -62.38
N ALA A 639 -3.64 2.21 -61.77
CA ALA A 639 -3.67 1.74 -60.40
C ALA A 639 -4.00 2.82 -59.36
N ILE A 640 -3.54 4.06 -59.56
CA ILE A 640 -3.93 5.18 -58.68
C ILE A 640 -5.44 5.45 -58.79
N ASP A 641 -6.00 5.39 -60.00
CA ASP A 641 -7.43 5.61 -60.21
C ASP A 641 -8.26 4.45 -59.64
N ASP A 642 -7.84 3.20 -59.85
CA ASP A 642 -8.49 2.01 -59.31
C ASP A 642 -8.45 2.03 -57.76
N TRP A 643 -7.35 2.49 -57.14
CA TRP A 643 -7.30 2.73 -55.69
C TRP A 643 -8.30 3.80 -55.22
N ARG A 644 -8.45 4.90 -55.98
CA ARG A 644 -9.39 5.97 -55.64
C ARG A 644 -10.85 5.54 -55.78
N GLU A 645 -11.12 4.59 -56.68
CA GLU A 645 -12.44 3.98 -56.89
C GLU A 645 -12.71 2.83 -55.91
N GLY A 646 -11.71 2.44 -55.10
CA GLY A 646 -11.80 1.38 -54.10
C GLY A 646 -11.63 -0.02 -54.70
N GLU A 647 -11.15 -0.11 -55.94
CA GLU A 647 -10.85 -1.35 -56.65
C GLU A 647 -9.42 -1.87 -56.35
N LEU A 648 -8.55 -1.01 -55.81
CA LEU A 648 -7.26 -1.39 -55.19
C LEU A 648 -7.17 -0.89 -53.75
N THR A 649 -6.43 -1.59 -52.91
CA THR A 649 -6.10 -1.16 -51.54
C THR A 649 -4.87 -0.25 -51.50
N GLY A 650 -4.69 0.48 -50.39
CA GLY A 650 -3.58 1.43 -50.26
C GLY A 650 -2.21 0.77 -50.26
N LEU A 651 -2.11 -0.45 -49.73
CA LEU A 651 -0.90 -1.28 -49.77
C LEU A 651 -0.61 -1.73 -51.20
N GLN A 652 -1.65 -2.16 -51.92
CA GLN A 652 -1.50 -2.60 -53.30
C GLN A 652 -0.99 -1.49 -54.22
N LEU A 653 -1.49 -0.27 -54.03
CA LEU A 653 -0.99 0.90 -54.74
C LEU A 653 0.48 1.21 -54.35
N LEU A 654 0.84 1.09 -53.07
CA LEU A 654 2.19 1.38 -52.59
C LEU A 654 3.23 0.41 -53.18
N GLU A 655 2.87 -0.86 -53.32
CA GLU A 655 3.73 -1.88 -53.93
C GLU A 655 3.99 -1.60 -55.41
N LEU A 656 2.94 -1.26 -56.18
CA LEU A 656 3.06 -0.83 -57.58
C LEU A 656 3.95 0.40 -57.74
N ILE A 657 3.82 1.38 -56.83
CA ILE A 657 4.69 2.56 -56.79
C ILE A 657 6.14 2.16 -56.56
N ASN A 658 6.42 1.19 -55.68
CA ASN A 658 7.77 0.73 -55.39
C ASN A 658 8.39 -0.01 -56.58
N VAL A 659 7.65 -0.93 -57.23
CA VAL A 659 8.11 -1.65 -58.43
C VAL A 659 8.38 -0.68 -59.58
N TRP A 660 7.50 0.29 -59.81
CA TRP A 660 7.70 1.35 -60.79
C TRP A 660 8.89 2.26 -60.45
N ARG A 661 9.13 2.51 -59.17
CA ARG A 661 10.27 3.32 -58.72
C ARG A 661 11.60 2.59 -58.96
N GLU A 662 11.65 1.28 -58.76
CA GLU A 662 12.82 0.48 -59.05
C GLU A 662 13.15 0.44 -60.55
N SER A 663 12.14 0.32 -61.43
CA SER A 663 12.35 0.36 -62.89
C SER A 663 12.93 1.70 -63.38
N LEU A 664 12.53 2.83 -62.76
CA LEU A 664 13.10 4.15 -63.06
C LEU A 664 14.58 4.29 -62.71
N THR A 665 15.10 3.49 -61.77
CA THR A 665 16.53 3.53 -61.40
C THR A 665 17.43 2.79 -62.38
N MET A 666 16.88 1.92 -63.25
CA MET A 666 17.62 1.22 -64.30
C MET A 666 17.59 1.93 -65.67
N GLY A 667 16.63 2.82 -65.91
CA GLY A 667 16.41 3.48 -67.21
C GLY A 667 16.70 4.98 -67.26
N VAL A 668 17.96 5.42 -67.18
CA VAL A 668 18.32 6.78 -67.63
C VAL A 668 18.45 6.79 -69.15
N VAL A 669 17.33 6.99 -69.85
CA VAL A 669 17.34 7.64 -71.17
C VAL A 669 16.18 8.62 -71.26
N ALA A 670 16.54 9.89 -71.23
CA ALA A 670 15.64 11.03 -71.37
C ALA A 670 14.96 11.08 -72.76
N VAL A 671 13.82 11.78 -72.81
CA VAL A 671 13.38 12.82 -73.79
C VAL A 671 11.90 12.64 -74.19
N PRO A 672 11.10 13.72 -74.32
CA PRO A 672 11.00 14.97 -73.55
C PRO A 672 9.67 15.11 -72.78
#